data_AF-A0A7X6XN67-F1
#
_entry.id   AF-A0A7X6XN67-F1
#
_cell.length_a   1.000
_cell.length_b   1.000
_cell.length_c   1.000
_cell.angle_alpha   90.00
_cell.angle_beta   90.00
_cell.angle_gamma   90.00
#
_symmetry.space_group_name_H-M   'P 1'
#
loop_
_entity.id
_entity.type
_entity.pdbx_description
1 polymer ?
#
loop_
_entity_poly.entity_id
_entity_poly.type
_entity_poly.pdbx_seq_one_letter_code
_entity_poly.pdbx_strand_id
1 'polypeptide(L)'
;MISDSTPLDPMSGDAEVRAAAEAIRDGRPAGQVAAIAAQLAAVLEQARALPQPLRADRPVGIGIAGGRLRIAFMHPDMGRFYGPAWQTPIGARDAHGREQIVALLQPGDDGQIHLYPTDPRFREERNTIAADNPLMYPGPEVDNWYAYERFGTRMAEDILVSLGYQTEEALRRKRERGEPTPPPSRWVSTSLRRPFPLVANALASLRTLHHGADGARVQAALGRQSFAGLSLILDGDIPRGGFSSSSAVTLAVQNALNAAYALGLADDTLVDCGCQAEYGTGVRAGSLDQATEQKGRAGEGALISSNPRERYRLLGRFPMPSERIQVLFPYTVDRDQEAWRWSGGFYAEHAEPGRLTAPEFRKMTGKAAEIAAILLRLPLNVDFFQLIADDLVADGCLHPERRLEVYRLLRGVPLLIGFEALRALVEQQRPWYAEQLRRHEQLDEESAARKTDATFAALFADWREPVLRRTLPDGRVVSEQGVPLRAMLAYLFGEVAKNLYLIHHPEAWIEYVSRSQRGDRCFEIDPEALPTHEAMLAPLDWEAGLEGPELLEEWLRRAGARPFDHQRGLDDATLDAAIARLQAVERGAPDSEETSIRFWEGGSFFRGLALVDLAEAMLQRAFCTDAVAVRVNAAGQGDFFQVHVDTTRARVDEVKAFIRAAFYRRFGIHPEQEFVETHPGGGAVGVRLSRLDQLPALIEQLRNGKPERNSSTR
;
A
#
# COMPACT_ATOMS: atom_id res chain seq x y z
N MET A 1 2.17 12.09 46.35
CA MET A 1 3.55 12.03 46.86
C MET A 1 4.45 11.92 45.65
N ILE A 2 5.25 12.96 45.42
CA ILE A 2 6.19 13.09 44.29
C ILE A 2 7.34 12.11 44.58
N SER A 3 7.53 11.10 43.75
CA SER A 3 8.73 10.26 43.80
C SER A 3 9.76 10.84 42.84
N ASP A 4 10.83 11.38 43.40
CA ASP A 4 12.06 11.76 42.70
C ASP A 4 12.51 10.62 41.78
N SER A 5 12.55 10.91 40.48
CA SER A 5 13.24 10.10 39.49
C SER A 5 14.75 10.30 39.68
N THR A 6 15.37 9.36 40.40
CA THR A 6 16.82 9.20 40.44
C THR A 6 17.34 9.08 39.00
N PRO A 7 18.43 9.77 38.61
CA PRO A 7 19.07 9.51 37.32
C PRO A 7 19.47 8.03 37.29
N LEU A 8 19.01 7.28 36.29
CA LEU A 8 19.51 5.93 36.04
C LEU A 8 21.03 6.02 35.89
N ASP A 9 21.76 5.25 36.71
CA ASP A 9 23.20 5.09 36.56
C ASP A 9 23.52 4.74 35.10
N PRO A 10 24.57 5.33 34.49
CA PRO A 10 24.95 5.00 33.12
C PRO A 10 25.23 3.49 33.06
N MET A 11 24.44 2.78 32.26
CA MET A 11 24.65 1.36 32.02
C MET A 11 26.09 1.13 31.57
N SER A 12 26.74 0.06 32.07
CA SER A 12 28.04 -0.33 31.56
C SER A 12 27.95 -0.58 30.05
N GLY A 13 29.00 -0.27 29.29
CA GLY A 13 28.97 -0.38 27.82
C GLY A 13 28.53 -1.75 27.31
N ASP A 14 28.88 -2.83 28.02
CA ASP A 14 28.45 -4.20 27.69
C ASP A 14 26.94 -4.44 27.91
N ALA A 15 26.35 -3.79 28.92
CA ALA A 15 24.94 -3.89 29.20
C ALA A 15 24.12 -3.11 28.16
N GLU A 16 24.60 -1.94 27.74
CA GLU A 16 23.98 -1.14 26.68
C GLU A 16 23.97 -1.88 25.34
N VAL A 17 25.12 -2.45 24.96
CA VAL A 17 25.24 -3.28 23.74
C VAL A 17 24.28 -4.47 23.78
N ARG A 18 24.14 -5.13 24.95
CA ARG A 18 23.21 -6.25 25.12
C ARG A 18 21.75 -5.81 24.96
N ALA A 19 21.35 -4.73 25.61
CA ALA A 19 19.99 -4.18 25.52
C ALA A 19 19.66 -3.77 24.07
N ALA A 20 20.60 -3.14 23.36
CA ALA A 20 20.45 -2.82 21.95
C ALA A 20 20.29 -4.09 21.07
N ALA A 21 21.08 -5.14 21.33
CA ALA A 21 20.96 -6.40 20.61
C ALA A 21 19.62 -7.10 20.88
N GLU A 22 19.14 -7.09 22.12
CA GLU A 22 17.83 -7.65 22.52
C GLU A 22 16.69 -6.91 21.82
N ALA A 23 16.70 -5.57 21.84
CA ALA A 23 15.69 -4.76 21.16
C ALA A 23 15.67 -4.98 19.64
N ILE A 24 16.83 -5.16 19.01
CA ILE A 24 16.90 -5.48 17.58
C ILE A 24 16.37 -6.88 17.30
N ARG A 25 16.66 -7.88 18.14
CA ARG A 25 16.19 -9.26 17.93
C ARG A 25 14.69 -9.44 18.19
N ASP A 26 14.12 -8.61 19.07
CA ASP A 26 12.73 -8.77 19.49
C ASP A 26 11.77 -8.79 18.28
N GLY A 27 10.94 -9.85 18.22
CA GLY A 27 9.97 -10.06 17.15
C GLY A 27 10.55 -10.24 15.73
N ARG A 28 11.86 -10.43 15.53
CA ARG A 28 12.50 -10.57 14.21
C ARG A 28 12.97 -12.00 13.90
N PRO A 29 12.81 -12.48 12.65
CA PRO A 29 13.42 -13.74 12.23
C PRO A 29 14.95 -13.67 12.21
N ALA A 30 15.61 -14.82 12.42
CA ALA A 30 17.06 -14.91 12.47
C ALA A 30 17.74 -14.41 11.18
N GLY A 31 17.11 -14.66 10.02
CA GLY A 31 17.56 -14.15 8.72
C GLY A 31 17.66 -12.63 8.68
N GLN A 32 16.60 -11.94 9.14
CA GLN A 32 16.56 -10.48 9.20
C GLN A 32 17.60 -9.94 10.19
N VAL A 33 17.78 -10.58 11.34
CA VAL A 33 18.81 -10.19 12.32
C VAL A 33 20.22 -10.30 11.72
N ALA A 34 20.51 -11.39 11.00
CA ALA A 34 21.78 -11.58 10.32
C ALA A 34 22.01 -10.51 9.22
N ALA A 35 20.96 -10.15 8.48
CA ALA A 35 21.01 -9.07 7.50
C ALA A 35 21.31 -7.73 8.14
N ILE A 36 20.60 -7.37 9.21
CA ILE A 36 20.83 -6.14 9.98
C ILE A 36 22.29 -6.07 10.45
N ALA A 37 22.85 -7.17 10.97
CA ALA A 37 24.26 -7.21 11.37
C ALA A 37 25.23 -6.95 10.20
N ALA A 38 24.93 -7.47 9.00
CA ALA A 38 25.71 -7.21 7.79
C ALA A 38 25.59 -5.75 7.31
N GLN A 39 24.39 -5.18 7.37
CA GLN A 39 24.14 -3.77 7.04
C GLN A 39 24.84 -2.83 8.03
N LEU A 40 24.80 -3.12 9.33
CA LEU A 40 25.51 -2.37 10.36
C LEU A 40 27.02 -2.37 10.13
N ALA A 41 27.60 -3.49 9.66
CA ALA A 41 28.99 -3.54 9.26
C ALA A 41 29.28 -2.65 8.04
N ALA A 42 28.41 -2.66 7.02
CA ALA A 42 28.55 -1.82 5.83
C ALA A 42 28.46 -0.31 6.15
N VAL A 43 27.49 0.11 6.96
CA VAL A 43 27.36 1.52 7.36
C VAL A 43 28.51 1.95 8.28
N LEU A 44 29.08 1.06 9.10
CA LEU A 44 30.28 1.36 9.89
C LEU A 44 31.52 1.56 9.02
N GLU A 45 31.73 0.71 8.01
CA GLU A 45 32.81 0.89 7.04
C GLU A 45 32.66 2.21 6.29
N GLN A 46 31.44 2.53 5.85
CA GLN A 46 31.17 3.82 5.22
C GLN A 46 31.40 5.00 6.18
N ALA A 47 30.99 4.89 7.45
CA ALA A 47 31.20 5.93 8.47
C ALA A 47 32.67 6.28 8.67
N ARG A 48 33.57 5.29 8.54
CA ARG A 48 35.02 5.47 8.61
C ARG A 48 35.60 6.10 7.34
N ALA A 49 34.97 5.86 6.20
CA ALA A 49 35.42 6.34 4.88
C ALA A 49 34.84 7.70 4.48
N LEU A 50 33.96 8.31 5.29
CA LEU A 50 33.41 9.63 4.99
C LEU A 50 34.51 10.70 4.95
N PRO A 51 34.36 11.75 4.13
CA PRO A 51 35.26 12.91 4.14
C PRO A 51 35.38 13.55 5.52
N GLN A 52 34.28 13.53 6.29
CA GLN A 52 34.25 13.84 7.71
C GLN A 52 33.75 12.59 8.45
N PRO A 53 34.65 11.76 8.99
CA PRO A 53 34.26 10.53 9.69
C PRO A 53 33.39 10.82 10.91
N LEU A 54 32.48 9.90 11.20
CA LEU A 54 31.72 9.94 12.46
C LEU A 54 32.68 9.75 13.65
N ARG A 55 32.42 10.45 14.75
CA ARG A 55 33.29 10.43 15.94
C ARG A 55 33.03 9.18 16.76
N ALA A 56 34.09 8.41 17.00
CA ALA A 56 34.03 7.10 17.64
C ALA A 56 33.55 7.15 19.10
N ASP A 57 33.86 8.22 19.81
CA ASP A 57 33.56 8.44 21.23
C ASP A 57 32.21 9.13 21.48
N ARG A 58 31.45 9.43 20.42
CA ARG A 58 30.15 10.11 20.51
C ARG A 58 28.97 9.17 20.37
N PRO A 59 27.81 9.51 20.96
CA PRO A 59 26.60 8.72 20.82
C PRO A 59 26.16 8.57 19.37
N VAL A 60 25.47 7.47 19.10
CA VAL A 60 24.86 7.19 17.80
C VAL A 60 23.48 6.58 18.01
N GLY A 61 22.51 7.01 17.21
CA GLY A 61 21.20 6.37 17.08
C GLY A 61 21.20 5.44 15.88
N ILE A 62 20.57 4.29 16.05
CA ILE A 62 20.35 3.30 15.01
C ILE A 62 18.84 3.14 14.87
N GLY A 63 18.32 3.33 13.66
CA GLY A 63 16.92 3.07 13.35
C GLY A 63 16.80 1.99 12.29
N ILE A 64 15.86 1.07 12.47
CA ILE A 64 15.63 -0.05 11.55
C ILE A 64 14.15 -0.13 11.24
N ALA A 65 13.79 -0.16 9.97
CA ALA A 65 12.41 -0.38 9.53
C ALA A 65 12.39 -1.25 8.27
N GLY A 66 11.55 -2.28 8.28
CA GLY A 66 11.20 -3.02 7.07
C GLY A 66 10.16 -2.26 6.24
N GLY A 67 9.98 -2.68 4.99
CA GLY A 67 8.78 -2.33 4.25
C GLY A 67 7.55 -3.08 4.78
N ARG A 68 6.45 -3.04 4.03
CA ARG A 68 5.25 -3.84 4.34
C ARG A 68 4.66 -4.54 3.13
N LEU A 69 4.14 -5.73 3.39
CA LEU A 69 3.33 -6.52 2.48
C LEU A 69 1.84 -6.35 2.81
N ARG A 70 1.04 -6.01 1.80
CA ARG A 70 -0.42 -6.17 1.87
C ARG A 70 -0.81 -7.57 1.40
N ILE A 71 -1.29 -8.37 2.35
CA ILE A 71 -1.66 -9.77 2.13
C ILE A 71 -3.01 -9.87 1.40
N ALA A 72 -3.97 -9.04 1.82
CA ALA A 72 -5.36 -9.07 1.36
C ALA A 72 -6.01 -7.67 1.42
N PHE A 73 -7.22 -7.56 0.86
CA PHE A 73 -8.03 -6.34 0.77
C PHE A 73 -7.35 -5.26 -0.07
N MET A 74 -7.46 -5.36 -1.39
CA MET A 74 -6.68 -4.50 -2.30
C MET A 74 -7.21 -3.05 -2.40
N HIS A 75 -8.49 -2.83 -2.05
CA HIS A 75 -9.17 -1.53 -2.10
C HIS A 75 -9.86 -1.10 -0.79
N PRO A 76 -9.17 -1.16 0.35
CA PRO A 76 -9.80 -1.00 1.64
C PRO A 76 -10.14 0.48 1.93
N ASP A 77 -9.40 1.40 1.35
CA ASP A 77 -9.38 2.84 1.64
C ASP A 77 -10.40 3.66 0.84
N MET A 78 -11.37 3.01 0.19
CA MET A 78 -12.40 3.73 -0.57
C MET A 78 -13.26 4.61 0.34
N GLY A 79 -13.36 5.90 -0.02
CA GLY A 79 -14.12 6.90 0.73
C GLY A 79 -15.55 6.43 0.99
N ARG A 80 -16.00 6.56 2.24
CA ARG A 80 -17.30 6.10 2.74
C ARG A 80 -17.52 4.58 2.78
N PHE A 81 -16.57 3.77 2.31
CA PHE A 81 -16.55 2.33 2.56
C PHE A 81 -15.61 1.97 3.72
N TYR A 82 -14.36 2.44 3.68
CA TYR A 82 -13.34 2.27 4.73
C TYR A 82 -13.18 0.83 5.26
N GLY A 83 -13.04 -0.13 4.36
CA GLY A 83 -12.71 -1.51 4.68
C GLY A 83 -11.33 -1.66 5.35
N PRO A 84 -11.02 -2.84 5.90
CA PRO A 84 -9.76 -3.08 6.59
C PRO A 84 -8.66 -3.49 5.61
N ALA A 85 -7.40 -3.31 5.99
CA ALA A 85 -6.25 -3.88 5.27
C ALA A 85 -5.56 -4.93 6.15
N TRP A 86 -5.24 -6.09 5.58
CA TRP A 86 -4.46 -7.13 6.28
C TRP A 86 -3.02 -7.12 5.79
N GLN A 87 -2.09 -6.75 6.66
CA GLN A 87 -0.72 -6.41 6.28
C GLN A 87 0.31 -6.92 7.27
N THR A 88 1.51 -7.21 6.79
CA THR A 88 2.66 -7.64 7.61
C THR A 88 3.90 -6.84 7.24
N PRO A 89 4.77 -6.49 8.20
CA PRO A 89 6.12 -6.03 7.89
C PRO A 89 6.91 -7.12 7.15
N ILE A 90 7.81 -6.68 6.26
CA ILE A 90 8.75 -7.55 5.55
C ILE A 90 10.18 -7.35 6.05
N GLY A 91 11.03 -8.35 5.83
CA GLY A 91 12.44 -8.30 6.15
C GLY A 91 13.24 -9.30 5.33
N ALA A 92 14.56 -9.28 5.51
CA ALA A 92 15.48 -10.15 4.80
C ALA A 92 15.38 -11.62 5.22
N ARG A 93 15.55 -12.51 4.23
CA ARG A 93 15.62 -13.96 4.42
C ARG A 93 16.90 -14.41 5.15
N ASP A 94 18.01 -13.76 4.87
CA ASP A 94 19.35 -14.12 5.31
C ASP A 94 20.29 -12.91 5.29
N ALA A 95 21.56 -13.12 5.66
CA ALA A 95 22.57 -12.09 5.80
C ALA A 95 22.82 -11.21 4.54
N HIS A 96 22.47 -11.71 3.36
CA HIS A 96 22.66 -11.02 2.09
C HIS A 96 21.48 -10.11 1.74
N GLY A 97 20.30 -10.34 2.32
CA GLY A 97 19.09 -9.56 2.06
C GLY A 97 19.21 -8.10 2.53
N ARG A 98 18.44 -7.21 1.90
CA ARG A 98 18.41 -5.76 2.11
C ARG A 98 16.99 -5.20 2.16
N GLU A 99 16.00 -6.04 2.43
CA GLU A 99 14.57 -5.73 2.47
C GLU A 99 14.15 -4.95 3.74
N GLN A 100 15.11 -4.30 4.40
CA GLN A 100 14.92 -3.34 5.48
C GLN A 100 15.90 -2.18 5.34
N ILE A 101 15.49 -1.01 5.81
CA ILE A 101 16.34 0.17 5.94
C ILE A 101 17.02 0.14 7.30
N VAL A 102 18.35 0.31 7.30
CA VAL A 102 19.17 0.59 8.49
C VAL A 102 19.71 2.00 8.39
N ALA A 103 19.37 2.83 9.38
CA ALA A 103 19.80 4.20 9.52
C ALA A 103 20.80 4.31 10.67
N LEU A 104 22.03 4.75 10.37
CA LEU A 104 23.04 5.12 11.38
C LEU A 104 23.14 6.64 11.46
N LEU A 105 22.84 7.21 12.62
CA LEU A 105 22.65 8.64 12.81
C LEU A 105 23.48 9.16 13.99
N GLN A 106 24.31 10.18 13.77
CA GLN A 106 25.07 10.86 14.82
C GLN A 106 24.77 12.37 14.80
N PRO A 107 24.40 12.99 15.93
CA PRO A 107 24.26 14.45 16.04
C PRO A 107 25.54 15.19 15.62
N GLY A 108 25.39 16.26 14.83
CA GLY A 108 26.47 17.10 14.34
C GLY A 108 26.55 18.45 15.06
N ASP A 109 27.67 19.16 14.88
CA ASP A 109 27.93 20.49 15.45
C ASP A 109 28.43 21.51 14.41
N ASP A 110 28.32 21.20 13.12
CA ASP A 110 28.86 22.00 12.00
C ASP A 110 27.81 22.80 11.21
N GLY A 111 26.56 22.80 11.68
CA GLY A 111 25.45 23.48 11.04
C GLY A 111 24.96 22.83 9.75
N GLN A 112 25.33 21.57 9.48
CA GLN A 112 24.94 20.85 8.27
C GLN A 112 24.16 19.56 8.58
N ILE A 113 23.34 19.15 7.62
CA ILE A 113 22.74 17.82 7.57
C ILE A 113 23.43 17.05 6.44
N HIS A 114 24.14 16.00 6.80
CA HIS A 114 24.84 15.10 5.89
C HIS A 114 24.03 13.83 5.69
N LEU A 115 23.87 13.39 4.45
CA LEU A 115 23.17 12.16 4.11
C LEU A 115 24.00 11.33 3.13
N TYR A 116 24.34 10.11 3.52
CA TYR A 116 25.13 9.20 2.71
C TYR A 116 24.45 7.83 2.59
N PRO A 117 23.57 7.62 1.59
CA PRO A 117 23.09 6.29 1.25
C PRO A 117 24.26 5.39 0.83
N THR A 118 24.26 4.12 1.20
CA THR A 118 25.28 3.15 0.78
C THR A 118 25.18 2.86 -0.71
N ASP A 119 23.97 2.76 -1.23
CA ASP A 119 23.69 2.55 -2.64
C ASP A 119 23.92 3.84 -3.47
N PRO A 120 24.84 3.81 -4.45
CA PRO A 120 25.14 4.96 -5.31
C PRO A 120 23.93 5.51 -6.09
N ARG A 121 22.92 4.70 -6.40
CA ARG A 121 21.71 5.13 -7.14
C ARG A 121 20.95 6.24 -6.41
N PHE A 122 21.04 6.24 -5.08
CA PHE A 122 20.33 7.16 -4.20
C PHE A 122 21.21 8.29 -3.66
N ARG A 123 22.51 8.30 -3.98
CA ARG A 123 23.43 9.38 -3.59
C ARG A 123 23.17 10.64 -4.43
N GLU A 124 23.38 11.78 -3.81
CA GLU A 124 23.38 13.07 -4.49
C GLU A 124 24.81 13.50 -4.81
N GLU A 125 24.96 14.36 -5.81
CA GLU A 125 26.25 15.01 -6.10
C GLU A 125 26.73 15.84 -4.89
N ARG A 126 25.78 16.52 -4.23
CA ARG A 126 25.98 17.22 -2.96
C ARG A 126 25.29 16.46 -1.85
N ASN A 127 26.06 15.89 -0.92
CA ASN A 127 25.53 15.10 0.19
C ASN A 127 25.30 15.94 1.47
N THR A 128 25.04 17.24 1.32
CA THR A 128 24.86 18.17 2.45
C THR A 128 23.82 19.25 2.17
N ILE A 129 23.03 19.59 3.19
CA ILE A 129 22.15 20.76 3.23
C ILE A 129 22.33 21.53 4.55
N ALA A 130 21.99 22.81 4.57
CA ALA A 130 22.12 23.64 5.78
C ALA A 130 21.11 23.24 6.86
N ALA A 131 21.58 23.04 8.09
CA ALA A 131 20.73 22.66 9.22
C ALA A 131 19.80 23.81 9.67
N ASP A 132 20.16 25.05 9.40
CA ASP A 132 19.41 26.25 9.77
C ASP A 132 18.43 26.73 8.69
N ASN A 133 18.22 25.94 7.61
CA ASN A 133 17.25 26.25 6.57
C ASN A 133 15.87 26.54 7.19
N PRO A 134 15.35 27.79 7.09
CA PRO A 134 14.09 28.18 7.72
C PRO A 134 12.89 27.34 7.29
N LEU A 135 12.90 26.81 6.06
CA LEU A 135 11.82 25.99 5.52
C LEU A 135 11.74 24.58 6.15
N MET A 136 12.73 24.20 6.96
CA MET A 136 12.72 22.94 7.71
C MET A 136 12.13 23.06 9.13
N TYR A 137 11.64 24.23 9.51
CA TYR A 137 11.10 24.51 10.84
C TYR A 137 9.62 24.91 10.72
N PRO A 138 8.68 23.95 10.89
CA PRO A 138 7.26 24.26 10.84
C PRO A 138 6.88 25.22 11.98
N GLY A 139 6.06 26.21 11.67
CA GLY A 139 5.45 27.08 12.68
C GLY A 139 4.21 26.45 13.30
N PRO A 140 3.64 27.09 14.35
CA PRO A 140 2.46 26.60 15.04
C PRO A 140 1.21 26.51 14.14
N GLU A 141 1.22 27.18 12.98
CA GLU A 141 0.17 27.06 11.95
C GLU A 141 0.15 25.72 11.21
N VAL A 142 1.17 24.87 11.39
CA VAL A 142 1.25 23.53 10.80
C VAL A 142 0.71 22.49 11.80
N ASP A 143 -0.59 22.58 12.07
CA ASP A 143 -1.27 21.81 13.13
C ASP A 143 -2.05 20.57 12.62
N ASN A 144 -2.11 20.37 11.31
CA ASN A 144 -2.83 19.26 10.68
C ASN A 144 -2.12 18.76 9.41
N TRP A 145 -2.56 17.61 8.88
CA TRP A 145 -1.94 16.97 7.72
C TRP A 145 -2.00 17.81 6.44
N TYR A 146 -3.05 18.60 6.22
CA TYR A 146 -3.16 19.46 5.03
C TYR A 146 -2.26 20.69 5.12
N ALA A 147 -2.15 21.29 6.31
CA ALA A 147 -1.18 22.33 6.56
C ALA A 147 0.24 21.80 6.35
N TYR A 148 0.51 20.57 6.80
CA TYR A 148 1.80 19.92 6.62
C TYR A 148 2.09 19.54 5.16
N GLU A 149 1.13 19.04 4.39
CA GLU A 149 1.30 18.74 2.95
C GLU A 149 1.91 19.95 2.22
N ARG A 150 1.32 21.13 2.43
CA ARG A 150 1.80 22.38 1.82
C ARG A 150 3.19 22.80 2.32
N PHE A 151 3.45 22.62 3.61
CA PHE A 151 4.73 22.95 4.24
C PHE A 151 5.83 22.00 3.76
N GLY A 152 5.64 20.69 3.94
CA GLY A 152 6.60 19.65 3.63
C GLY A 152 6.92 19.56 2.14
N THR A 153 5.92 19.73 1.26
CA THR A 153 6.14 19.75 -0.20
C THR A 153 7.05 20.92 -0.57
N ARG A 154 6.76 22.13 -0.07
CA ARG A 154 7.59 23.31 -0.32
C ARG A 154 9.02 23.15 0.20
N MET A 155 9.17 22.58 1.40
CA MET A 155 10.47 22.25 1.98
C MET A 155 11.24 21.26 1.10
N ALA A 156 10.58 20.19 0.64
CA ALA A 156 11.19 19.19 -0.23
C ALA A 156 11.63 19.77 -1.59
N GLU A 157 10.80 20.62 -2.19
CA GLU A 157 11.13 21.34 -3.43
C GLU A 157 12.38 22.22 -3.25
N ASP A 158 12.44 23.01 -2.17
CA ASP A 158 13.59 23.88 -1.86
C ASP A 158 14.88 23.07 -1.66
N ILE A 159 14.79 21.97 -0.91
CA ILE A 159 15.91 21.05 -0.70
C ILE A 159 16.41 20.50 -2.04
N LEU A 160 15.52 20.00 -2.90
CA LEU A 160 15.91 19.48 -4.20
C LEU A 160 16.56 20.56 -5.08
N VAL A 161 16.03 21.79 -5.09
CA VAL A 161 16.65 22.90 -5.82
C VAL A 161 18.05 23.19 -5.29
N SER A 162 18.26 23.17 -3.97
CA SER A 162 19.59 23.35 -3.35
C SER A 162 20.61 22.24 -3.70
N LEU A 163 20.10 21.07 -4.11
CA LEU A 163 20.86 19.90 -4.57
C LEU A 163 21.03 19.86 -6.11
N GLY A 164 20.56 20.89 -6.81
CA GLY A 164 20.76 21.07 -8.26
C GLY A 164 19.61 20.58 -9.15
N TYR A 165 18.47 20.19 -8.57
CA TYR A 165 17.30 19.77 -9.36
C TYR A 165 16.63 20.97 -10.04
N GLN A 166 15.95 20.70 -11.15
CA GLN A 166 15.26 21.74 -11.92
C GLN A 166 13.77 21.77 -11.60
N THR A 167 13.24 22.98 -11.38
CA THR A 167 11.79 23.21 -11.25
C THR A 167 11.10 23.14 -12.61
N GLU A 168 9.77 22.93 -12.61
CA GLU A 168 8.96 22.96 -13.84
C GLU A 168 9.11 24.29 -14.60
N GLU A 169 9.20 25.42 -13.89
CA GLU A 169 9.41 26.72 -14.51
C GLU A 169 10.79 26.80 -15.20
N ALA A 170 11.84 26.30 -14.56
CA ALA A 170 13.18 26.27 -15.15
C ALA A 170 13.21 25.37 -16.40
N LEU A 171 12.56 24.21 -16.35
CA LEU A 171 12.43 23.29 -17.49
C LEU A 171 11.63 23.92 -18.64
N ARG A 172 10.52 24.60 -18.34
CA ARG A 172 9.73 25.32 -19.34
C ARG A 172 10.57 26.40 -20.03
N ARG A 173 11.29 27.23 -19.28
CA ARG A 173 12.19 28.26 -19.83
C ARG A 173 13.29 27.67 -20.71
N LYS A 174 13.84 26.50 -20.37
CA LYS A 174 14.82 25.79 -21.22
C LYS A 174 14.18 25.35 -22.54
N ARG A 175 12.99 24.75 -22.49
CA ARG A 175 12.23 24.34 -23.69
C ARG A 175 11.92 25.53 -24.59
N GLU A 176 11.48 26.65 -24.02
CA GLU A 176 11.21 27.90 -24.75
C GLU A 176 12.46 28.47 -25.45
N ARG A 177 13.66 28.23 -24.89
CA ARG A 177 14.95 28.63 -25.47
C ARG A 177 15.59 27.58 -26.38
N GLY A 178 14.95 26.42 -26.57
CA GLY A 178 15.52 25.30 -27.33
C GLY A 178 16.76 24.67 -26.67
N GLU A 179 16.93 24.85 -25.36
CA GLU A 179 18.03 24.26 -24.59
C GLU A 179 17.69 22.82 -24.15
N PRO A 180 18.70 21.92 -24.04
CA PRO A 180 18.48 20.58 -23.56
C PRO A 180 18.02 20.57 -22.09
N THR A 181 16.99 19.79 -21.80
CA THR A 181 16.53 19.53 -20.43
C THR A 181 17.31 18.35 -19.84
N PRO A 182 17.66 18.37 -18.53
CA PRO A 182 18.23 17.20 -17.87
C PRO A 182 17.23 16.03 -17.86
N PRO A 183 17.67 14.79 -17.57
CA PRO A 183 16.76 13.66 -17.46
C PRO A 183 15.70 13.88 -16.36
N PRO A 184 14.52 13.24 -16.47
CA PRO A 184 13.45 13.36 -15.47
C PRO A 184 13.88 13.07 -14.04
N SER A 185 14.90 12.23 -13.82
CA SER A 185 15.48 11.94 -12.50
C SER A 185 16.16 13.15 -11.83
N ARG A 186 16.29 14.29 -12.52
CA ARG A 186 16.80 15.57 -11.99
C ARG A 186 15.73 16.66 -11.97
N TRP A 187 14.45 16.30 -12.13
CA TRP A 187 13.32 17.22 -12.04
C TRP A 187 12.73 17.14 -10.64
N VAL A 188 12.28 18.28 -10.11
CA VAL A 188 11.66 18.34 -8.78
C VAL A 188 10.39 17.49 -8.71
N SER A 189 9.54 17.57 -9.74
CA SER A 189 8.22 16.92 -9.82
C SER A 189 8.24 15.40 -9.70
N THR A 190 9.35 14.77 -10.03
CA THR A 190 9.53 13.30 -10.02
C THR A 190 10.41 12.82 -8.86
N SER A 191 10.92 13.75 -8.04
CA SER A 191 12.03 13.48 -7.10
C SER A 191 11.69 13.76 -5.64
N LEU A 192 10.45 14.13 -5.31
CA LEU A 192 9.99 14.42 -3.94
C LEU A 192 10.12 13.25 -2.96
N ARG A 193 10.33 12.01 -3.45
CA ARG A 193 10.56 10.82 -2.63
C ARG A 193 12.01 10.33 -2.65
N ARG A 194 12.97 11.16 -3.09
CA ARG A 194 14.40 10.88 -2.94
C ARG A 194 14.79 10.91 -1.44
N PRO A 195 15.91 10.29 -1.03
CA PRO A 195 16.27 10.18 0.38
C PRO A 195 16.31 11.52 1.14
N PHE A 196 16.85 12.60 0.55
CA PHE A 196 16.93 13.90 1.24
C PHE A 196 15.55 14.46 1.60
N PRO A 197 14.60 14.62 0.66
CA PRO A 197 13.22 14.98 0.99
C PRO A 197 12.57 14.10 2.07
N LEU A 198 12.79 12.78 2.03
CA LEU A 198 12.23 11.85 3.02
C LEU A 198 12.82 12.07 4.42
N VAL A 199 14.16 12.18 4.52
CA VAL A 199 14.87 12.46 5.78
C VAL A 199 14.46 13.82 6.34
N ALA A 200 14.34 14.83 5.48
CA ALA A 200 13.92 16.17 5.89
C ALA A 200 12.49 16.17 6.42
N ASN A 201 11.56 15.47 5.76
CA ASN A 201 10.18 15.32 6.25
C ASN A 201 10.10 14.47 7.53
N ALA A 202 10.91 13.43 7.67
CA ALA A 202 11.02 12.67 8.91
C ALA A 202 11.45 13.56 10.10
N LEU A 203 12.42 14.46 9.89
CA LEU A 203 12.87 15.42 10.89
C LEU A 203 11.82 16.52 11.17
N ALA A 204 11.28 17.13 10.11
CA ALA A 204 10.36 18.25 10.23
C ALA A 204 9.01 17.85 10.83
N SER A 205 8.53 16.64 10.56
CA SER A 205 7.31 16.10 11.18
C SER A 205 7.44 15.91 12.69
N LEU A 206 8.62 15.58 13.22
CA LEU A 206 8.82 15.58 14.67
C LEU A 206 8.75 17.00 15.23
N ARG A 207 9.29 18.00 14.51
CA ARG A 207 9.32 19.40 14.94
C ARG A 207 7.95 20.06 15.07
N THR A 208 6.87 19.46 14.56
CA THR A 208 5.48 19.93 14.76
C THR A 208 4.98 19.65 16.17
N LEU A 209 5.67 18.80 16.94
CA LEU A 209 5.38 18.57 18.35
C LEU A 209 5.82 19.80 19.16
N HIS A 210 4.87 20.70 19.42
CA HIS A 210 5.11 21.96 20.15
C HIS A 210 4.66 21.92 21.62
N HIS A 211 3.78 20.99 21.98
CA HIS A 211 3.07 21.00 23.25
C HIS A 211 3.30 19.72 24.05
N GLY A 212 3.06 19.82 25.36
CA GLY A 212 3.24 18.72 26.29
C GLY A 212 4.72 18.36 26.54
N ALA A 213 4.93 17.29 27.32
CA ALA A 213 6.27 16.84 27.68
C ALA A 213 7.07 16.40 26.44
N ASP A 214 6.42 15.75 25.48
CA ASP A 214 7.04 15.28 24.24
C ASP A 214 7.49 16.45 23.37
N GLY A 215 6.60 17.43 23.15
CA GLY A 215 6.95 18.64 22.42
C GLY A 215 8.10 19.40 23.06
N ALA A 216 8.13 19.53 24.39
CA ALA A 216 9.25 20.18 25.09
C ALA A 216 10.59 19.47 24.82
N ARG A 217 10.63 18.13 24.90
CA ARG A 217 11.86 17.36 24.60
C ARG A 217 12.28 17.51 23.15
N VAL A 218 11.33 17.48 22.22
CA VAL A 218 11.60 17.64 20.79
C VAL A 218 12.12 19.04 20.47
N GLN A 219 11.49 20.10 20.97
CA GLN A 219 11.94 21.47 20.70
C GLN A 219 13.32 21.74 21.32
N ALA A 220 13.62 21.17 22.49
CA ALA A 220 14.94 21.30 23.12
C ALA A 220 16.07 20.62 22.34
N ALA A 221 15.77 19.54 21.60
CA ALA A 221 16.76 18.76 20.87
C ALA A 221 16.83 19.11 19.38
N LEU A 222 15.67 19.25 18.73
CA LEU A 222 15.51 19.37 17.29
C LEU A 222 14.99 20.75 16.86
N GLY A 223 14.63 21.63 17.81
CA GLY A 223 14.16 22.98 17.53
C GLY A 223 15.27 23.89 16.99
N ARG A 224 14.85 25.01 16.37
CA ARG A 224 15.74 25.92 15.63
C ARG A 224 16.90 26.49 16.44
N GLN A 225 16.70 26.66 17.75
CA GLN A 225 17.71 27.26 18.63
C GLN A 225 18.80 26.27 19.08
N SER A 226 18.54 24.97 18.95
CA SER A 226 19.36 23.91 19.57
C SER A 226 19.93 22.93 18.57
N PHE A 227 19.28 22.76 17.40
CA PHE A 227 19.71 21.82 16.39
C PHE A 227 20.96 22.33 15.64
N ALA A 228 22.10 21.66 15.87
CA ALA A 228 23.41 22.08 15.36
C ALA A 228 23.90 21.27 14.15
N GLY A 229 23.14 20.26 13.71
CA GLY A 229 23.50 19.43 12.56
C GLY A 229 23.27 17.93 12.78
N LEU A 230 23.51 17.15 11.74
CA LEU A 230 23.25 15.72 11.71
C LEU A 230 24.08 15.03 10.64
N SER A 231 24.63 13.86 10.94
CA SER A 231 25.19 12.95 9.93
C SER A 231 24.44 11.64 9.93
N LEU A 232 23.98 11.23 8.73
CA LEU A 232 23.16 10.04 8.53
C LEU A 232 23.72 9.16 7.41
N ILE A 233 23.79 7.86 7.65
CA ILE A 233 24.11 6.84 6.66
C ILE A 233 22.92 5.90 6.57
N LEU A 234 22.44 5.62 5.36
CA LEU A 234 21.31 4.74 5.09
C LEU A 234 21.76 3.53 4.28
N ASP A 235 21.34 2.33 4.67
CA ASP A 235 21.52 1.10 3.90
C ASP A 235 20.21 0.34 3.77
N GLY A 236 19.90 -0.16 2.57
CA GLY A 236 18.69 -0.94 2.28
C GLY A 236 18.29 -0.87 0.80
N ASP A 237 17.54 -1.86 0.36
CA ASP A 237 17.07 -2.05 -1.03
C ASP A 237 15.68 -2.68 -1.02
N ILE A 238 14.73 -2.04 -0.31
CA ILE A 238 13.33 -2.48 -0.30
C ILE A 238 12.81 -2.45 -1.75
N PRO A 239 12.21 -3.54 -2.25
CA PRO A 239 11.76 -3.64 -3.63
C PRO A 239 10.83 -2.50 -4.04
N ARG A 240 10.99 -2.06 -5.30
CA ARG A 240 10.15 -1.01 -5.88
C ARG A 240 8.74 -1.51 -6.15
N GLY A 241 7.83 -0.56 -6.31
CA GLY A 241 6.50 -0.85 -6.82
C GLY A 241 5.49 -1.20 -5.75
N GLY A 242 5.68 -0.83 -4.48
CA GLY A 242 4.57 -0.91 -3.52
C GLY A 242 4.90 -1.32 -2.11
N PHE A 243 6.10 -1.79 -1.83
CA PHE A 243 6.49 -2.30 -0.51
C PHE A 243 6.81 -1.20 0.53
N SER A 244 6.34 0.03 0.30
CA SER A 244 6.39 1.17 1.23
C SER A 244 7.80 1.62 1.63
N SER A 245 8.76 1.55 0.70
CA SER A 245 10.14 1.98 0.94
C SER A 245 10.29 3.43 1.44
N SER A 246 9.42 4.36 1.01
CA SER A 246 9.40 5.74 1.51
C SER A 246 9.03 5.84 2.99
N SER A 247 8.04 5.06 3.42
CA SER A 247 7.59 4.98 4.81
C SER A 247 8.66 4.32 5.68
N ALA A 248 9.30 3.25 5.17
CA ALA A 248 10.39 2.58 5.87
C ALA A 248 11.60 3.51 6.08
N VAL A 249 12.00 4.31 5.08
CA VAL A 249 13.05 5.33 5.27
C VAL A 249 12.63 6.35 6.34
N THR A 250 11.39 6.83 6.28
CA THR A 250 10.85 7.81 7.22
C THR A 250 10.89 7.28 8.66
N LEU A 251 10.36 6.07 8.90
CA LEU A 251 10.32 5.46 10.22
C LEU A 251 11.71 5.06 10.72
N ALA A 252 12.60 4.55 9.87
CA ALA A 252 13.97 4.27 10.27
C ALA A 252 14.67 5.55 10.76
N VAL A 253 14.49 6.67 10.06
CA VAL A 253 15.05 7.97 10.46
C VAL A 253 14.42 8.50 11.74
N GLN A 254 13.10 8.45 11.88
CA GLN A 254 12.40 8.90 13.10
C GLN A 254 12.80 8.07 14.33
N ASN A 255 12.92 6.75 14.19
CA ASN A 255 13.39 5.87 15.27
C ASN A 255 14.86 6.16 15.62
N ALA A 256 15.72 6.41 14.63
CA ALA A 256 17.10 6.81 14.86
C ALA A 256 17.20 8.15 15.59
N LEU A 257 16.38 9.15 15.22
CA LEU A 257 16.28 10.45 15.89
C LEU A 257 15.77 10.30 17.33
N ASN A 258 14.70 9.52 17.53
CA ASN A 258 14.13 9.22 18.85
C ASN A 258 15.19 8.65 19.79
N ALA A 259 16.02 7.72 19.30
CA ALA A 259 17.11 7.12 20.06
C ALA A 259 18.32 8.05 20.27
N ALA A 260 18.79 8.71 19.20
CA ALA A 260 19.97 9.58 19.23
C ALA A 260 19.80 10.84 20.10
N TYR A 261 18.57 11.30 20.28
CA TYR A 261 18.25 12.43 21.15
C TYR A 261 17.51 12.02 22.42
N ALA A 262 17.29 10.72 22.65
CA ALA A 262 16.57 10.17 23.80
C ALA A 262 15.20 10.85 24.00
N LEU A 263 14.44 11.04 22.91
CA LEU A 263 13.17 11.76 22.92
C LEU A 263 12.06 10.97 23.62
N GLY A 264 12.16 9.64 23.69
CA GLY A 264 11.20 8.79 24.39
C GLY A 264 9.78 8.90 23.82
N LEU A 265 9.66 9.10 22.51
CA LEU A 265 8.36 9.16 21.82
C LEU A 265 7.77 7.75 21.71
N ALA A 266 6.46 7.65 21.95
CA ALA A 266 5.72 6.40 21.78
C ALA A 266 5.50 6.06 20.30
N ASP A 267 5.27 4.77 20.00
CA ASP A 267 5.05 4.28 18.64
C ASP A 267 3.92 5.02 17.91
N ASP A 268 2.80 5.30 18.58
CA ASP A 268 1.67 6.01 17.97
C ASP A 268 2.04 7.44 17.56
N THR A 269 2.90 8.11 18.34
CA THR A 269 3.44 9.42 17.97
C THR A 269 4.35 9.32 16.75
N LEU A 270 5.19 8.28 16.66
CA LEU A 270 6.04 8.04 15.50
C LEU A 270 5.22 7.71 14.25
N VAL A 271 4.15 6.90 14.37
CA VAL A 271 3.22 6.62 13.28
C VAL A 271 2.58 7.92 12.77
N ASP A 272 2.01 8.74 13.67
CA ASP A 272 1.35 9.99 13.28
C ASP A 272 2.32 10.97 12.59
N CYS A 273 3.52 11.16 13.15
CA CYS A 273 4.57 11.97 12.53
C CYS A 273 5.03 11.36 11.20
N GLY A 274 5.12 10.04 11.09
CA GLY A 274 5.49 9.33 9.85
C GLY A 274 4.44 9.52 8.74
N CYS A 275 3.15 9.45 9.07
CA CYS A 275 2.07 9.77 8.15
C CYS A 275 2.15 11.23 7.71
N GLN A 276 2.37 12.14 8.66
CA GLN A 276 2.54 13.56 8.38
C GLN A 276 3.72 13.79 7.43
N ALA A 277 4.87 13.17 7.68
CA ALA A 277 6.05 13.23 6.81
C ALA A 277 5.76 12.81 5.36
N GLU A 278 4.96 11.77 5.14
CA GLU A 278 4.61 11.30 3.80
C GLU A 278 3.73 12.31 3.03
N TYR A 279 2.81 13.00 3.71
CA TYR A 279 2.06 14.12 3.11
C TYR A 279 3.00 15.22 2.59
N GLY A 280 4.15 15.42 3.24
CA GLY A 280 5.18 16.36 2.80
C GLY A 280 5.89 15.97 1.50
N THR A 281 5.56 14.82 0.89
CA THR A 281 6.04 14.41 -0.44
C THR A 281 5.01 14.65 -1.55
N GLY A 282 3.90 15.31 -1.25
CA GLY A 282 2.77 15.52 -2.16
C GLY A 282 1.83 14.31 -2.26
N VAL A 283 1.91 13.38 -1.30
CA VAL A 283 1.20 12.10 -1.33
C VAL A 283 0.28 12.00 -0.13
N ARG A 284 -1.02 11.96 -0.40
CA ARG A 284 -2.02 11.72 0.62
C ARG A 284 -2.15 10.21 0.83
N ALA A 285 -1.29 9.65 1.66
CA ALA A 285 -1.32 8.25 2.05
C ALA A 285 -2.07 8.09 3.38
N GLY A 286 -2.80 6.99 3.54
CA GLY A 286 -3.34 6.62 4.85
C GLY A 286 -2.24 6.15 5.80
N SER A 287 -2.60 5.90 7.06
CA SER A 287 -1.69 5.45 8.11
C SER A 287 -1.34 3.96 8.11
N LEU A 288 -1.87 3.22 7.14
CA LEU A 288 -1.77 1.77 7.04
C LEU A 288 -0.33 1.28 6.92
N ASP A 289 0.51 2.02 6.20
CA ASP A 289 1.90 1.64 5.93
C ASP A 289 2.73 1.82 7.20
N GLN A 290 2.73 3.03 7.76
CA GLN A 290 3.49 3.37 8.97
C GLN A 290 3.06 2.55 10.17
N ALA A 291 1.76 2.32 10.37
CA ALA A 291 1.26 1.52 11.48
C ALA A 291 1.75 0.06 11.39
N THR A 292 1.78 -0.51 10.18
CA THR A 292 2.26 -1.88 9.95
C THR A 292 3.77 -1.97 10.13
N GLU A 293 4.51 -1.02 9.58
CA GLU A 293 5.98 -1.00 9.66
C GLU A 293 6.47 -0.74 11.08
N GLN A 294 5.84 0.16 11.85
CA GLN A 294 6.23 0.46 13.23
C GLN A 294 5.81 -0.65 14.20
N LYS A 295 4.55 -1.11 14.13
CA LYS A 295 3.92 -1.95 15.19
C LYS A 295 3.67 -3.40 14.74
N GLY A 296 4.10 -3.76 13.55
CA GLY A 296 3.94 -5.10 12.99
C GLY A 296 4.77 -6.16 13.72
N ARG A 297 4.44 -7.43 13.48
CA ARG A 297 5.15 -8.58 14.05
C ARG A 297 5.43 -9.61 12.95
N ALA A 298 6.57 -10.28 13.05
CA ALA A 298 6.91 -11.32 12.08
C ALA A 298 5.93 -12.50 12.18
N GLY A 299 5.46 -12.99 11.03
CA GLY A 299 4.58 -14.15 10.93
C GLY A 299 3.10 -13.85 11.22
N GLU A 300 2.76 -12.64 11.65
CA GLU A 300 1.40 -12.19 11.91
C GLU A 300 1.02 -11.06 10.96
N GLY A 301 -0.13 -11.19 10.31
CA GLY A 301 -0.74 -10.05 9.63
C GLY A 301 -1.62 -9.26 10.60
N ALA A 302 -1.40 -7.95 10.66
CA ALA A 302 -2.25 -6.99 11.36
C ALA A 302 -3.43 -6.60 10.46
N LEU A 303 -4.66 -6.78 10.95
CA LEU A 303 -5.87 -6.29 10.30
C LEU A 303 -6.16 -4.88 10.83
N ILE A 304 -6.00 -3.87 9.98
CA ILE A 304 -6.02 -2.46 10.38
C ILE A 304 -7.17 -1.74 9.67
N SER A 305 -7.94 -0.96 10.40
CA SER A 305 -8.97 -0.10 9.84
C SER A 305 -8.36 1.00 8.96
N SER A 306 -8.89 1.19 7.75
CA SER A 306 -8.52 2.30 6.89
C SER A 306 -9.30 3.58 7.18
N ASN A 307 -10.28 3.53 8.09
CA ASN A 307 -11.13 4.66 8.44
C ASN A 307 -10.29 5.76 9.10
N PRO A 308 -10.19 6.97 8.50
CA PRO A 308 -9.41 8.07 9.07
C PRO A 308 -9.87 8.46 10.48
N ARG A 309 -11.14 8.20 10.82
CA ARG A 309 -11.74 8.50 12.13
C ARG A 309 -11.30 7.53 13.22
N GLU A 310 -10.76 6.38 12.85
CA GLU A 310 -10.36 5.33 13.79
C GLU A 310 -8.86 5.28 14.06
N ARG A 311 -8.07 6.26 13.54
CA ARG A 311 -6.63 6.39 13.80
C ARG A 311 -5.92 5.02 13.74
N TYR A 312 -6.03 4.35 12.59
CA TYR A 312 -5.44 3.02 12.31
C TYR A 312 -5.73 1.96 13.40
N ARG A 313 -6.95 1.93 13.92
CA ARG A 313 -7.41 0.91 14.88
C ARG A 313 -7.06 -0.50 14.38
N LEU A 314 -6.37 -1.25 15.24
CA LEU A 314 -6.13 -2.68 15.05
C LEU A 314 -7.43 -3.44 15.31
N LEU A 315 -7.96 -4.10 14.29
CA LEU A 315 -9.17 -4.92 14.37
C LEU A 315 -8.86 -6.36 14.77
N GLY A 316 -7.64 -6.83 14.48
CA GLY A 316 -7.18 -8.16 14.86
C GLY A 316 -5.76 -8.45 14.40
N ARG A 317 -5.20 -9.56 14.90
CA ARG A 317 -3.95 -10.14 14.43
C ARG A 317 -4.21 -11.59 14.07
N PHE A 318 -3.79 -11.96 12.87
CA PHE A 318 -4.07 -13.28 12.32
C PHE A 318 -2.78 -13.89 11.77
N PRO A 319 -2.54 -15.19 11.97
CA PRO A 319 -1.37 -15.85 11.43
C PRO A 319 -1.41 -15.85 9.91
N MET A 320 -0.27 -15.61 9.28
CA MET A 320 -0.10 -15.85 7.85
C MET A 320 0.42 -17.28 7.67
N PRO A 321 -0.20 -18.15 6.85
CA PRO A 321 0.23 -19.54 6.69
C PRO A 321 1.49 -19.66 5.83
N SER A 322 2.57 -18.94 6.17
CA SER A 322 3.81 -18.81 5.39
C SER A 322 4.59 -20.12 5.22
N GLU A 323 4.30 -21.14 6.04
CA GLU A 323 4.85 -22.49 5.90
C GLU A 323 4.27 -23.22 4.68
N ARG A 324 3.02 -22.90 4.30
CA ARG A 324 2.30 -23.54 3.18
C ARG A 324 2.14 -22.60 1.98
N ILE A 325 1.87 -21.32 2.21
CA ILE A 325 1.58 -20.37 1.15
C ILE A 325 2.78 -19.46 0.94
N GLN A 326 3.40 -19.58 -0.23
CA GLN A 326 4.39 -18.62 -0.69
C GLN A 326 3.71 -17.59 -1.61
N VAL A 327 3.96 -16.30 -1.38
CA VAL A 327 3.50 -15.23 -2.27
C VAL A 327 4.69 -14.70 -3.07
N LEU A 328 4.54 -14.71 -4.39
CA LEU A 328 5.48 -14.14 -5.35
C LEU A 328 4.87 -12.88 -5.95
N PHE A 329 5.71 -11.92 -6.33
CA PHE A 329 5.29 -10.74 -7.08
C PHE A 329 6.04 -10.68 -8.41
N PRO A 330 5.52 -11.32 -9.47
CA PRO A 330 6.08 -11.18 -10.80
C PRO A 330 5.82 -9.77 -11.32
N TYR A 331 6.88 -9.09 -11.75
CA TYR A 331 6.73 -7.83 -12.48
C TYR A 331 6.04 -8.04 -13.82
N THR A 332 5.37 -7.01 -14.31
CA THR A 332 4.60 -6.92 -15.53
C THR A 332 4.81 -5.52 -16.12
N VAL A 333 3.83 -5.01 -16.84
CA VAL A 333 3.88 -3.78 -17.64
C VAL A 333 3.51 -2.56 -16.82
N ASP A 334 3.98 -1.37 -17.24
CA ASP A 334 3.63 -0.11 -16.56
C ASP A 334 2.12 0.11 -16.59
N ARG A 335 1.50 0.17 -15.41
CA ARG A 335 0.04 0.19 -15.34
C ARG A 335 -0.58 1.49 -15.84
N ASP A 336 0.09 2.62 -15.68
CA ASP A 336 -0.44 3.93 -16.06
C ASP A 336 0.00 4.32 -17.48
N GLN A 337 1.13 3.78 -17.97
CA GLN A 337 1.68 4.13 -19.28
C GLN A 337 1.43 3.07 -20.36
N GLU A 338 1.44 1.78 -20.01
CA GLU A 338 1.45 0.68 -20.97
C GLU A 338 0.25 -0.25 -20.88
N ALA A 339 -0.48 -0.29 -19.75
CA ALA A 339 -1.58 -1.23 -19.52
C ALA A 339 -2.63 -1.22 -20.63
N TRP A 340 -2.86 -0.10 -21.30
CA TRP A 340 -3.85 -0.02 -22.38
C TRP A 340 -3.55 -0.99 -23.52
N ARG A 341 -2.27 -1.19 -23.86
CA ARG A 341 -1.82 -2.16 -24.87
C ARG A 341 -2.12 -3.60 -24.46
N TRP A 342 -2.08 -3.87 -23.17
CA TRP A 342 -2.20 -5.21 -22.57
C TRP A 342 -3.60 -5.52 -22.02
N SER A 343 -4.58 -4.66 -22.35
CA SER A 343 -5.93 -4.69 -21.78
C SER A 343 -6.95 -5.47 -22.61
N GLY A 344 -6.57 -5.99 -23.78
CA GLY A 344 -7.52 -6.61 -24.72
C GLY A 344 -8.61 -5.62 -25.18
N GLY A 345 -8.25 -4.34 -25.31
CA GLY A 345 -9.14 -3.24 -25.68
C GLY A 345 -10.02 -2.70 -24.55
N PHE A 346 -9.82 -3.14 -23.30
CA PHE A 346 -10.60 -2.67 -22.14
C PHE A 346 -10.26 -1.23 -21.74
N TYR A 347 -8.99 -0.83 -21.82
CA TYR A 347 -8.55 0.56 -21.62
C TYR A 347 -8.18 1.22 -22.95
N ALA A 348 -8.38 2.53 -23.03
CA ALA A 348 -7.90 3.35 -24.14
C ALA A 348 -6.53 3.97 -23.84
N GLU A 349 -5.73 4.20 -24.88
CA GLU A 349 -4.49 4.99 -24.82
C GLU A 349 -4.78 6.46 -24.49
N HIS A 350 -5.83 6.98 -25.13
CA HIS A 350 -6.28 8.35 -24.98
C HIS A 350 -7.75 8.39 -24.61
N ALA A 351 -8.10 9.48 -23.97
CA ALA A 351 -9.41 9.69 -23.40
C ALA A 351 -10.41 9.99 -24.54
N GLU A 352 -11.32 9.04 -24.82
CA GLU A 352 -12.29 9.10 -25.93
C GLU A 352 -13.73 8.93 -25.41
N PRO A 353 -14.76 9.36 -26.16
CA PRO A 353 -16.16 9.08 -25.79
C PRO A 353 -16.41 7.57 -25.64
N GLY A 354 -16.89 7.14 -24.48
CA GLY A 354 -17.20 5.74 -24.18
C GLY A 354 -15.99 4.84 -23.91
N ARG A 355 -14.76 5.26 -24.24
CA ARG A 355 -13.54 4.47 -24.00
C ARG A 355 -12.64 5.19 -23.01
N LEU A 356 -12.62 4.65 -21.79
CA LEU A 356 -11.89 5.25 -20.69
C LEU A 356 -10.44 4.79 -20.68
N THR A 357 -9.55 5.71 -20.32
CA THR A 357 -8.17 5.39 -19.95
C THR A 357 -8.14 4.69 -18.57
N ALA A 358 -7.04 3.99 -18.26
CA ALA A 358 -6.87 3.37 -16.93
C ALA A 358 -6.96 4.38 -15.76
N PRO A 359 -6.42 5.62 -15.87
CA PRO A 359 -6.64 6.67 -14.88
C PRO A 359 -8.11 7.08 -14.70
N GLU A 360 -8.90 7.17 -15.77
CA GLU A 360 -10.32 7.51 -15.68
C GLU A 360 -11.12 6.40 -14.97
N PHE A 361 -10.84 5.12 -15.26
CA PHE A 361 -11.41 3.99 -14.52
C PHE A 361 -11.09 4.06 -13.04
N ARG A 362 -9.82 4.34 -12.69
CA ARG A 362 -9.38 4.51 -11.30
C ARG A 362 -10.10 5.67 -10.59
N LYS A 363 -10.33 6.79 -11.28
CA LYS A 363 -11.08 7.93 -10.73
C LYS A 363 -12.56 7.60 -10.52
N MET A 364 -13.21 6.95 -11.48
CA MET A 364 -14.61 6.52 -11.37
C MET A 364 -14.80 5.55 -10.20
N THR A 365 -14.00 4.48 -10.16
CA THR A 365 -14.10 3.42 -9.13
C THR A 365 -13.77 3.95 -7.73
N GLY A 366 -12.79 4.87 -7.63
CA GLY A 366 -12.41 5.52 -6.37
C GLY A 366 -13.51 6.37 -5.73
N LYS A 367 -14.54 6.77 -6.49
CA LYS A 367 -15.63 7.64 -6.05
C LYS A 367 -16.96 6.89 -5.90
N ALA A 368 -17.02 5.62 -6.30
CA ALA A 368 -18.24 4.83 -6.36
C ALA A 368 -18.93 4.67 -5.00
N ALA A 369 -18.16 4.35 -3.95
CA ALA A 369 -18.71 4.18 -2.60
C ALA A 369 -19.28 5.49 -2.04
N GLU A 370 -18.62 6.63 -2.26
CA GLU A 370 -19.10 7.93 -1.81
C GLU A 370 -20.38 8.36 -2.55
N ILE A 371 -20.43 8.17 -3.87
CA ILE A 371 -21.64 8.39 -4.68
C ILE A 371 -22.78 7.51 -4.15
N ALA A 372 -22.55 6.21 -3.92
CA ALA A 372 -23.56 5.31 -3.42
C ALA A 372 -24.03 5.68 -2.00
N ALA A 373 -23.13 6.10 -1.11
CA ALA A 373 -23.46 6.56 0.22
C ALA A 373 -24.39 7.78 0.20
N ILE A 374 -24.18 8.71 -0.74
CA ILE A 374 -25.06 9.88 -0.92
C ILE A 374 -26.45 9.45 -1.42
N LEU A 375 -26.51 8.59 -2.44
CA LEU A 375 -27.79 8.09 -2.99
C LEU A 375 -28.61 7.33 -1.94
N LEU A 376 -27.95 6.52 -1.11
CA LEU A 376 -28.57 5.73 -0.05
C LEU A 376 -28.78 6.53 1.24
N ARG A 377 -28.38 7.82 1.28
CA ARG A 377 -28.44 8.69 2.46
C ARG A 377 -27.76 8.09 3.69
N LEU A 378 -26.62 7.44 3.51
CA LEU A 378 -25.81 6.89 4.60
C LEU A 378 -25.23 8.05 5.45
N PRO A 379 -25.56 8.15 6.75
CA PRO A 379 -25.12 9.27 7.59
C PRO A 379 -23.60 9.48 7.58
N LEU A 380 -23.13 10.74 7.65
CA LEU A 380 -21.68 11.05 7.52
C LEU A 380 -20.82 10.43 8.63
N ASN A 381 -21.41 10.11 9.78
CA ASN A 381 -20.75 9.42 10.87
C ASN A 381 -20.77 7.88 10.77
N VAL A 382 -21.32 7.30 9.70
CA VAL A 382 -21.33 5.86 9.44
C VAL A 382 -20.69 5.60 8.07
N ASP A 383 -19.99 4.48 7.92
CA ASP A 383 -19.49 3.97 6.64
C ASP A 383 -19.99 2.55 6.37
N PHE A 384 -19.87 2.07 5.13
CA PHE A 384 -20.41 0.77 4.76
C PHE A 384 -19.74 -0.40 5.48
N PHE A 385 -18.43 -0.35 5.74
CA PHE A 385 -17.75 -1.43 6.44
C PHE A 385 -18.23 -1.54 7.89
N GLN A 386 -18.47 -0.42 8.58
CA GLN A 386 -19.03 -0.44 9.94
C GLN A 386 -20.33 -1.24 10.07
N LEU A 387 -21.14 -1.35 9.00
CA LEU A 387 -22.40 -2.12 9.02
C LEU A 387 -22.16 -3.65 9.10
N ILE A 388 -21.00 -4.12 8.65
CA ILE A 388 -20.67 -5.55 8.51
C ILE A 388 -19.43 -5.98 9.29
N ALA A 389 -18.74 -5.03 9.93
CA ALA A 389 -17.43 -5.23 10.54
C ALA A 389 -17.46 -6.24 11.68
N ASP A 390 -18.40 -6.09 12.62
CA ASP A 390 -18.44 -6.90 13.83
C ASP A 390 -18.63 -8.39 13.51
N ASP A 391 -19.59 -8.73 12.64
CA ASP A 391 -19.84 -10.09 12.15
C ASP A 391 -18.58 -10.67 11.48
N LEU A 392 -18.06 -10.01 10.44
CA LEU A 392 -17.00 -10.59 9.63
C LEU A 392 -15.65 -10.65 10.35
N VAL A 393 -15.36 -9.70 11.26
CA VAL A 393 -14.11 -9.75 12.04
C VAL A 393 -14.15 -10.92 13.04
N ALA A 394 -15.31 -11.26 13.58
CA ALA A 394 -15.46 -12.32 14.56
C ALA A 394 -15.15 -13.71 13.99
N ASP A 395 -15.75 -14.09 12.86
CA ASP A 395 -15.63 -15.44 12.30
C ASP A 395 -15.59 -15.51 10.76
N GLY A 396 -15.55 -14.36 10.08
CA GLY A 396 -15.52 -14.31 8.61
C GLY A 396 -16.86 -14.58 7.94
N CYS A 397 -17.96 -14.70 8.70
CA CYS A 397 -19.30 -14.90 8.19
C CYS A 397 -20.21 -13.69 8.50
N LEU A 398 -21.28 -13.52 7.71
CA LEU A 398 -22.29 -12.51 7.97
C LEU A 398 -23.60 -13.15 8.40
N HIS A 399 -24.16 -12.65 9.50
CA HIS A 399 -25.47 -13.09 9.94
C HIS A 399 -26.56 -12.74 8.91
N PRO A 400 -27.68 -13.50 8.86
CA PRO A 400 -28.76 -13.27 7.92
C PRO A 400 -29.29 -11.83 7.90
N GLU A 401 -29.38 -11.18 9.07
CA GLU A 401 -29.83 -9.79 9.20
C GLU A 401 -28.91 -8.82 8.46
N ARG A 402 -27.59 -8.95 8.65
CA ARG A 402 -26.60 -8.10 7.95
C ARG A 402 -26.55 -8.38 6.46
N ARG A 403 -26.69 -9.65 6.04
CA ARG A 403 -26.83 -9.98 4.62
C ARG A 403 -28.06 -9.30 4.02
N LEU A 404 -29.20 -9.34 4.71
CA LEU A 404 -30.44 -8.70 4.26
C LEU A 404 -30.29 -7.19 4.09
N GLU A 405 -29.62 -6.54 5.04
CA GLU A 405 -29.28 -5.11 4.96
C GLU A 405 -28.42 -4.82 3.72
N VAL A 406 -27.35 -5.60 3.48
CA VAL A 406 -26.48 -5.44 2.31
C VAL A 406 -27.26 -5.61 0.99
N TYR A 407 -28.11 -6.63 0.87
CA TYR A 407 -28.94 -6.83 -0.32
C TYR A 407 -29.90 -5.66 -0.56
N ARG A 408 -30.51 -5.10 0.49
CA ARG A 408 -31.37 -3.91 0.40
C ARG A 408 -30.59 -2.68 -0.06
N LEU A 409 -29.38 -2.47 0.46
CA LEU A 409 -28.51 -1.37 0.04
C LEU A 409 -28.17 -1.48 -1.45
N LEU A 410 -27.72 -2.66 -1.91
CA LEU A 410 -27.40 -2.87 -3.32
C LEU A 410 -28.62 -2.70 -4.23
N ARG A 411 -29.80 -3.16 -3.78
CA ARG A 411 -31.07 -2.98 -4.50
C ARG A 411 -31.44 -1.51 -4.71
N GLY A 412 -31.08 -0.65 -3.76
CA GLY A 412 -31.28 0.79 -3.81
C GLY A 412 -30.27 1.56 -4.70
N VAL A 413 -29.20 0.91 -5.15
CA VAL A 413 -28.21 1.50 -6.07
C VAL A 413 -28.55 1.12 -7.51
N PRO A 414 -28.47 2.02 -8.50
CA PRO A 414 -28.70 1.68 -9.90
C PRO A 414 -27.75 0.58 -10.42
N LEU A 415 -28.29 -0.41 -11.14
CA LEU A 415 -27.50 -1.46 -11.78
C LEU A 415 -26.53 -0.88 -12.81
N LEU A 416 -27.08 -0.08 -13.73
CA LEU A 416 -26.39 0.65 -14.78
C LEU A 416 -27.14 1.97 -15.00
N ILE A 417 -26.43 3.09 -15.01
CA ILE A 417 -27.05 4.42 -15.10
C ILE A 417 -26.20 5.38 -15.93
N GLY A 418 -26.84 6.23 -16.74
CA GLY A 418 -26.13 7.22 -17.51
C GLY A 418 -25.46 8.29 -16.64
N PHE A 419 -24.34 8.86 -17.09
CA PHE A 419 -23.51 9.77 -16.29
C PHE A 419 -24.28 11.02 -15.81
N GLU A 420 -24.99 11.70 -16.71
CA GLU A 420 -25.79 12.88 -16.35
C GLU A 420 -26.99 12.52 -15.47
N ALA A 421 -27.59 11.34 -15.68
CA ALA A 421 -28.69 10.87 -14.83
C ALA A 421 -28.19 10.58 -13.39
N LEU A 422 -27.01 9.96 -13.26
CA LEU A 422 -26.38 9.72 -11.97
C LEU A 422 -26.06 11.03 -11.26
N ARG A 423 -25.49 12.01 -11.99
CA ARG A 423 -25.22 13.35 -11.46
C ARG A 423 -26.50 14.03 -10.98
N ALA A 424 -27.60 13.94 -11.74
CA ALA A 424 -28.89 14.50 -11.35
C ALA A 424 -29.45 13.84 -10.07
N LEU A 425 -29.29 12.52 -9.90
CA LEU A 425 -29.71 11.83 -8.67
C LEU A 425 -28.89 12.25 -7.45
N VAL A 426 -27.58 12.44 -7.60
CA VAL A 426 -26.71 12.96 -6.54
C VAL A 426 -27.12 14.39 -6.18
N GLU A 427 -27.35 15.25 -7.18
CA GLU A 427 -27.78 16.64 -6.99
C GLU A 427 -29.11 16.74 -6.21
N GLN A 428 -30.04 15.82 -6.42
CA GLN A 428 -31.28 15.75 -5.64
C GLN A 428 -31.04 15.50 -4.13
N GLN A 429 -29.89 14.95 -3.76
CA GLN A 429 -29.52 14.73 -2.35
C GLN A 429 -28.79 15.93 -1.73
N ARG A 430 -28.55 17.01 -2.48
CA ARG A 430 -27.87 18.22 -1.99
C ARG A 430 -28.44 18.76 -0.66
N PRO A 431 -29.77 18.90 -0.47
CA PRO A 431 -30.31 19.40 0.80
C PRO A 431 -30.01 18.47 1.98
N TRP A 432 -30.06 17.15 1.76
CA TRP A 432 -29.74 16.17 2.78
C TRP A 432 -28.27 16.22 3.16
N TYR A 433 -27.37 16.27 2.17
CA TYR A 433 -25.93 16.27 2.41
C TYR A 433 -25.46 17.55 3.14
N ALA A 434 -25.98 18.72 2.76
CA ALA A 434 -25.70 19.98 3.45
C ALA A 434 -26.13 19.92 4.93
N GLU A 435 -27.30 19.32 5.21
CA GLU A 435 -27.76 19.12 6.58
C GLU A 435 -26.87 18.14 7.37
N GLN A 436 -26.36 17.08 6.72
CA GLN A 436 -25.40 16.19 7.36
C GLN A 436 -24.11 16.92 7.75
N LEU A 437 -23.57 17.78 6.89
CA LEU A 437 -22.40 18.60 7.19
C LEU A 437 -22.64 19.56 8.36
N ARG A 438 -23.83 20.19 8.42
CA ARG A 438 -24.21 21.03 9.57
C ARG A 438 -24.23 20.22 10.88
N ARG A 439 -24.81 19.02 10.85
CA ARG A 439 -24.93 18.17 12.05
C ARG A 439 -23.60 17.59 12.52
N HIS A 440 -22.77 17.09 11.60
CA HIS A 440 -21.60 16.28 11.95
C HIS A 440 -20.28 17.06 11.88
N GLU A 441 -20.20 18.11 11.06
CA GLU A 441 -19.03 18.98 10.98
C GLU A 441 -19.25 20.36 11.59
N GLN A 442 -20.45 20.62 12.14
CA GLN A 442 -20.79 21.89 12.81
C GLN A 442 -20.59 23.12 11.91
N LEU A 443 -20.72 22.96 10.59
CA LEU A 443 -20.64 24.06 9.64
C LEU A 443 -21.90 24.93 9.70
N ASP A 444 -21.74 26.23 9.46
CA ASP A 444 -22.87 27.11 9.16
C ASP A 444 -23.52 26.75 7.81
N GLU A 445 -24.69 27.31 7.53
CA GLU A 445 -25.49 26.98 6.35
C GLU A 445 -24.77 27.30 5.02
N GLU A 446 -24.07 28.43 4.95
CA GLU A 446 -23.38 28.86 3.73
C GLU A 446 -22.13 27.99 3.49
N SER A 447 -21.37 27.72 4.54
CA SER A 447 -20.18 26.86 4.50
C SER A 447 -20.54 25.41 4.17
N ALA A 448 -21.63 24.88 4.73
CA ALA A 448 -22.14 23.55 4.39
C ALA A 448 -22.62 23.47 2.94
N ALA A 449 -23.32 24.49 2.43
CA ALA A 449 -23.73 24.57 1.03
C ALA A 449 -22.54 24.59 0.08
N ARG A 450 -21.54 25.47 0.33
CA ARG A 450 -20.32 25.55 -0.47
C ARG A 450 -19.53 24.24 -0.47
N LYS A 451 -19.37 23.61 0.69
CA LYS A 451 -18.67 22.32 0.80
C LYS A 451 -19.41 21.22 0.05
N THR A 452 -20.75 21.20 0.11
CA THR A 452 -21.58 20.26 -0.67
C THR A 452 -21.32 20.42 -2.16
N ASP A 453 -21.38 21.64 -2.67
CA ASP A 453 -21.17 21.92 -4.10
C ASP A 453 -19.76 21.50 -4.55
N ALA A 454 -18.75 21.80 -3.74
CA ALA A 454 -17.36 21.39 -4.00
C ALA A 454 -17.20 19.86 -4.00
N THR A 455 -17.77 19.16 -3.02
CA THR A 455 -17.75 17.69 -2.95
C THR A 455 -18.44 17.08 -4.18
N PHE A 456 -19.64 17.54 -4.52
CA PHE A 456 -20.40 16.99 -5.65
C PHE A 456 -19.69 17.22 -6.98
N ALA A 457 -19.12 18.42 -7.19
CA ALA A 457 -18.30 18.70 -8.37
C ALA A 457 -17.07 17.77 -8.43
N ALA A 458 -16.38 17.56 -7.30
CA ALA A 458 -15.23 16.66 -7.23
C ALA A 458 -15.60 15.21 -7.54
N LEU A 459 -16.80 14.74 -7.20
CA LEU A 459 -17.24 13.36 -7.49
C LEU A 459 -17.32 13.05 -8.99
N PHE A 460 -17.61 14.05 -9.82
CA PHE A 460 -17.77 13.87 -11.28
C PHE A 460 -16.59 14.43 -12.09
N ALA A 461 -15.59 15.01 -11.44
CA ALA A 461 -14.42 15.56 -12.13
C ALA A 461 -13.50 14.47 -12.72
N ASP A 462 -13.04 14.73 -13.95
CA ASP A 462 -12.01 13.99 -14.69
C ASP A 462 -12.29 12.51 -15.00
N TRP A 463 -13.55 12.14 -15.21
CA TRP A 463 -13.92 10.86 -15.81
C TRP A 463 -15.19 11.02 -16.64
N ARG A 464 -15.42 10.09 -17.56
CA ARG A 464 -16.54 10.14 -18.52
C ARG A 464 -17.40 8.89 -18.42
N GLU A 465 -18.54 8.96 -19.08
CA GLU A 465 -19.44 7.82 -19.23
C GLU A 465 -18.76 6.66 -19.96
N PRO A 466 -18.71 5.45 -19.36
CA PRO A 466 -18.08 4.31 -19.98
C PRO A 466 -19.04 3.54 -20.90
N VAL A 467 -18.47 2.91 -21.93
CA VAL A 467 -19.08 1.84 -22.70
C VAL A 467 -18.37 0.54 -22.34
N LEU A 468 -19.09 -0.37 -21.70
CA LEU A 468 -18.54 -1.61 -21.15
C LEU A 468 -19.07 -2.81 -21.92
N ARG A 469 -18.21 -3.82 -22.06
CA ARG A 469 -18.57 -5.12 -22.64
C ARG A 469 -18.74 -6.15 -21.54
N ARG A 470 -19.73 -7.03 -21.72
CA ARG A 470 -19.92 -8.20 -20.87
C ARG A 470 -20.59 -9.32 -21.65
N THR A 471 -20.49 -10.53 -21.12
CA THR A 471 -21.13 -11.71 -21.71
C THR A 471 -22.39 -12.07 -20.94
N LEU A 472 -23.53 -12.17 -21.62
CA LEU A 472 -24.80 -12.57 -21.03
C LEU A 472 -24.83 -14.08 -20.71
N PRO A 473 -25.77 -14.55 -19.87
CA PRO A 473 -25.94 -15.98 -19.57
C PRO A 473 -26.15 -16.87 -20.81
N ASP A 474 -26.69 -16.32 -21.89
CA ASP A 474 -26.88 -17.02 -23.17
C ASP A 474 -25.61 -17.04 -24.07
N GLY A 475 -24.49 -16.50 -23.57
CA GLY A 475 -23.21 -16.45 -24.27
C GLY A 475 -23.04 -15.26 -25.22
N ARG A 476 -24.05 -14.41 -25.42
CA ARG A 476 -23.91 -13.22 -26.26
C ARG A 476 -23.08 -12.15 -25.57
N VAL A 477 -22.16 -11.54 -26.31
CA VAL A 477 -21.43 -10.35 -25.86
C VAL A 477 -22.24 -9.11 -26.19
N VAL A 478 -22.51 -8.27 -25.19
CA VAL A 478 -23.17 -6.98 -25.34
C VAL A 478 -22.21 -5.84 -25.04
N SER A 479 -22.48 -4.67 -25.62
CA SER A 479 -21.85 -3.40 -25.27
C SER A 479 -22.93 -2.47 -24.70
N GLU A 480 -22.72 -1.97 -23.50
CA GLU A 480 -23.69 -1.14 -22.78
C GLU A 480 -23.02 0.16 -22.33
N GLN A 481 -23.73 1.28 -22.47
CA GLN A 481 -23.28 2.59 -22.02
C GLN A 481 -23.85 2.89 -20.63
N GLY A 482 -23.01 3.35 -19.71
CA GLY A 482 -23.42 3.79 -18.38
C GLY A 482 -22.51 3.30 -17.26
N VAL A 483 -22.69 3.88 -16.08
CA VAL A 483 -21.90 3.63 -14.87
C VAL A 483 -22.48 2.43 -14.12
N PRO A 484 -21.73 1.33 -13.93
CA PRO A 484 -22.20 0.14 -13.22
C PRO A 484 -22.02 0.29 -11.70
N LEU A 485 -22.69 1.28 -11.11
CA LEU A 485 -22.46 1.69 -9.72
C LEU A 485 -22.71 0.56 -8.71
N ARG A 486 -23.76 -0.24 -8.93
CA ARG A 486 -24.07 -1.40 -8.08
C ARG A 486 -22.96 -2.46 -8.12
N ALA A 487 -22.36 -2.72 -9.27
CA ALA A 487 -21.27 -3.69 -9.41
C ALA A 487 -20.01 -3.25 -8.65
N MET A 488 -19.69 -1.95 -8.67
CA MET A 488 -18.56 -1.39 -7.92
C MET A 488 -18.77 -1.46 -6.40
N LEU A 489 -19.98 -1.18 -5.91
CA LEU A 489 -20.28 -1.31 -4.49
C LEU A 489 -20.34 -2.79 -4.04
N ALA A 490 -20.94 -3.67 -4.86
CA ALA A 490 -21.00 -5.10 -4.58
C ALA A 490 -19.60 -5.72 -4.52
N TYR A 491 -18.66 -5.27 -5.36
CA TYR A 491 -17.26 -5.66 -5.28
C TYR A 491 -16.68 -5.41 -3.88
N LEU A 492 -16.87 -4.22 -3.30
CA LEU A 492 -16.27 -3.86 -2.01
C LEU A 492 -16.78 -4.75 -0.88
N PHE A 493 -18.10 -4.99 -0.83
CA PHE A 493 -18.71 -5.91 0.13
C PHE A 493 -18.21 -7.35 -0.07
N GLY A 494 -18.21 -7.84 -1.32
CA GLY A 494 -17.77 -9.19 -1.66
C GLY A 494 -16.28 -9.41 -1.37
N GLU A 495 -15.43 -8.44 -1.67
CA GLU A 495 -13.98 -8.49 -1.41
C GLU A 495 -13.69 -8.57 0.09
N VAL A 496 -14.34 -7.75 0.91
CA VAL A 496 -14.17 -7.83 2.36
C VAL A 496 -14.67 -9.16 2.93
N ALA A 497 -15.84 -9.64 2.50
CA ALA A 497 -16.38 -10.91 2.96
C ALA A 497 -15.50 -12.10 2.57
N LYS A 498 -15.01 -12.14 1.32
CA LYS A 498 -14.11 -13.21 0.85
C LYS A 498 -12.79 -13.23 1.62
N ASN A 499 -12.19 -12.07 1.87
CA ASN A 499 -10.89 -12.01 2.55
C ASN A 499 -11.00 -12.19 4.08
N LEU A 500 -12.09 -11.77 4.72
CA LEU A 500 -12.31 -12.09 6.14
C LEU A 500 -12.60 -13.58 6.34
N TYR A 501 -13.39 -14.19 5.45
CA TYR A 501 -13.55 -15.64 5.45
C TYR A 501 -12.20 -16.35 5.26
N LEU A 502 -11.40 -15.93 4.28
CA LEU A 502 -10.04 -16.46 4.05
C LEU A 502 -9.15 -16.43 5.30
N ILE A 503 -9.20 -15.34 6.07
CA ILE A 503 -8.41 -15.18 7.30
C ILE A 503 -8.75 -16.27 8.33
N HIS A 504 -10.04 -16.57 8.48
CA HIS A 504 -10.55 -17.55 9.45
C HIS A 504 -10.51 -18.99 8.92
N HIS A 505 -10.42 -19.16 7.60
CA HIS A 505 -10.43 -20.44 6.89
C HIS A 505 -9.20 -20.59 5.99
N PRO A 506 -7.98 -20.59 6.56
CA PRO A 506 -6.76 -20.59 5.78
C PRO A 506 -6.67 -21.79 4.85
N GLU A 507 -7.26 -22.95 5.18
CA GLU A 507 -7.30 -24.14 4.30
C GLU A 507 -7.82 -23.83 2.89
N ALA A 508 -8.76 -22.89 2.76
CA ALA A 508 -9.38 -22.49 1.51
C ALA A 508 -8.61 -21.35 0.78
N TRP A 509 -7.30 -21.20 1.07
CA TRP A 509 -6.51 -20.04 0.63
C TRP A 509 -6.57 -19.77 -0.87
N ILE A 510 -6.19 -20.76 -1.67
CA ILE A 510 -6.12 -20.63 -3.13
C ILE A 510 -7.51 -20.33 -3.70
N GLU A 511 -8.55 -21.01 -3.22
CA GLU A 511 -9.93 -20.79 -3.65
C GLU A 511 -10.38 -19.34 -3.42
N TYR A 512 -10.19 -18.81 -2.21
CA TYR A 512 -10.70 -17.48 -1.87
C TYR A 512 -9.86 -16.34 -2.45
N VAL A 513 -8.56 -16.55 -2.67
CA VAL A 513 -7.75 -15.61 -3.47
C VAL A 513 -8.27 -15.56 -4.91
N SER A 514 -8.53 -16.70 -5.56
CA SER A 514 -9.11 -16.73 -6.91
C SER A 514 -10.52 -16.12 -6.97
N ARG A 515 -11.37 -16.35 -5.94
CA ARG A 515 -12.70 -15.70 -5.86
C ARG A 515 -12.62 -14.18 -5.68
N SER A 516 -11.61 -13.70 -4.96
CA SER A 516 -11.31 -12.28 -4.78
C SER A 516 -10.87 -11.66 -6.11
N GLN A 517 -9.95 -12.32 -6.83
CA GLN A 517 -9.47 -11.86 -8.14
C GLN A 517 -10.57 -11.71 -9.21
N ARG A 518 -11.67 -12.48 -9.13
CA ARG A 518 -12.80 -12.32 -10.06
C ARG A 518 -13.30 -10.89 -10.19
N GLY A 519 -13.30 -10.14 -9.09
CA GLY A 519 -13.74 -8.75 -9.10
C GLY A 519 -12.81 -7.79 -9.86
N ASP A 520 -11.60 -8.24 -10.17
CA ASP A 520 -10.61 -7.53 -10.94
C ASP A 520 -10.37 -8.17 -12.31
N ARG A 521 -11.27 -9.02 -12.83
CA ARG A 521 -11.12 -9.59 -14.18
C ARG A 521 -11.68 -8.68 -15.28
N CYS A 522 -10.98 -8.62 -16.40
CA CYS A 522 -11.51 -8.10 -17.67
C CYS A 522 -12.19 -9.22 -18.47
N PHE A 523 -11.62 -10.42 -18.45
CA PHE A 523 -12.09 -11.58 -19.20
C PHE A 523 -12.26 -12.82 -18.33
N GLU A 524 -13.25 -13.65 -18.66
CA GLU A 524 -13.33 -15.05 -18.24
C GLU A 524 -12.60 -15.92 -19.27
N ILE A 525 -11.62 -16.68 -18.79
CA ILE A 525 -10.84 -17.63 -19.57
C ILE A 525 -10.94 -18.98 -18.87
N ASP A 526 -11.30 -20.02 -19.62
CA ASP A 526 -11.28 -21.40 -19.14
C ASP A 526 -9.85 -21.93 -19.23
N PRO A 527 -9.18 -22.28 -18.11
CA PRO A 527 -7.84 -22.85 -18.15
C PRO A 527 -7.74 -24.11 -19.03
N GLU A 528 -8.81 -24.92 -19.12
CA GLU A 528 -8.82 -26.14 -19.92
C GLU A 528 -8.84 -25.87 -21.43
N ALA A 529 -9.24 -24.66 -21.85
CA ALA A 529 -9.17 -24.23 -23.24
C ALA A 529 -7.75 -23.84 -23.69
N LEU A 530 -6.80 -23.72 -22.76
CA LEU A 530 -5.40 -23.42 -23.06
C LEU A 530 -4.60 -24.70 -23.39
N PRO A 531 -3.50 -24.57 -24.18
CA PRO A 531 -2.56 -25.66 -24.41
C PRO A 531 -2.02 -26.25 -23.10
N THR A 532 -1.48 -27.47 -23.16
CA THR A 532 -0.91 -28.13 -21.98
C THR A 532 0.31 -27.38 -21.46
N HIS A 533 0.71 -27.69 -20.23
CA HIS A 533 1.93 -27.17 -19.61
C HIS A 533 3.15 -27.25 -20.55
N GLU A 534 3.41 -28.44 -21.13
CA GLU A 534 4.58 -28.65 -21.99
C GLU A 534 4.51 -27.83 -23.28
N ALA A 535 3.32 -27.72 -23.87
CA ALA A 535 3.11 -26.92 -25.08
C ALA A 535 3.32 -25.42 -24.81
N MET A 536 2.95 -24.93 -23.63
CA MET A 536 3.16 -23.54 -23.22
C MET A 536 4.61 -23.20 -22.85
N LEU A 537 5.55 -24.14 -22.86
CA LEU A 537 6.97 -23.86 -22.62
C LEU A 537 7.76 -23.53 -23.90
N ALA A 538 7.17 -23.75 -25.08
CA ALA A 538 7.78 -23.46 -26.37
C ALA A 538 6.85 -22.60 -27.26
N PRO A 539 7.41 -21.83 -28.22
CA PRO A 539 6.59 -21.15 -29.21
C PRO A 539 5.71 -22.14 -29.98
N LEU A 540 4.45 -21.78 -30.19
CA LEU A 540 3.50 -22.55 -30.99
C LEU A 540 3.54 -22.06 -32.45
N ASP A 541 3.29 -22.94 -33.41
CA ASP A 541 3.39 -22.62 -34.84
C ASP A 541 2.57 -21.38 -35.26
N TRP A 542 1.41 -21.19 -34.64
CA TRP A 542 0.52 -20.07 -34.95
C TRP A 542 0.96 -18.73 -34.36
N GLU A 543 1.96 -18.72 -33.47
CA GLU A 543 2.54 -17.50 -32.91
C GLU A 543 3.56 -16.86 -33.86
N ALA A 544 3.93 -17.55 -34.94
CA ALA A 544 4.91 -17.07 -35.89
C ALA A 544 4.50 -15.70 -36.48
N GLY A 545 5.33 -14.69 -36.23
CA GLY A 545 5.11 -13.32 -36.70
C GLY A 545 4.23 -12.44 -35.80
N LEU A 546 3.77 -12.95 -34.65
CA LEU A 546 3.06 -12.18 -33.63
C LEU A 546 3.98 -11.92 -32.45
N GLU A 547 3.90 -10.72 -31.87
CA GLU A 547 4.68 -10.35 -30.68
C GLU A 547 3.88 -9.46 -29.73
N GLY A 548 4.30 -9.44 -28.46
CA GLY A 548 3.77 -8.53 -27.44
C GLY A 548 2.23 -8.51 -27.35
N PRO A 549 1.60 -7.32 -27.41
CA PRO A 549 0.14 -7.16 -27.38
C PRO A 549 -0.63 -7.91 -28.48
N GLU A 550 -0.11 -7.99 -29.71
CA GLU A 550 -0.79 -8.69 -30.82
C GLU A 550 -0.88 -10.19 -30.55
N LEU A 551 0.19 -10.75 -29.98
CA LEU A 551 0.22 -12.14 -29.53
C LEU A 551 -0.79 -12.38 -28.39
N LEU A 552 -0.89 -11.46 -27.43
CA LEU A 552 -1.90 -11.54 -26.36
C LEU A 552 -3.33 -11.62 -26.94
N GLU A 553 -3.67 -10.75 -27.89
CA GLU A 553 -5.02 -10.74 -28.49
C GLU A 553 -5.35 -12.07 -29.18
N GLU A 554 -4.39 -12.65 -29.90
CA GLU A 554 -4.57 -13.96 -30.54
C GLU A 554 -4.72 -15.09 -29.51
N TRP A 555 -3.96 -15.05 -28.40
CA TRP A 555 -4.14 -15.96 -27.27
C TRP A 555 -5.53 -15.88 -26.67
N LEU A 556 -6.01 -14.67 -26.36
CA LEU A 556 -7.36 -14.44 -25.82
C LEU A 556 -8.43 -14.98 -26.78
N ARG A 557 -8.28 -14.73 -28.09
CA ARG A 557 -9.20 -15.22 -29.11
C ARG A 557 -9.24 -16.75 -29.16
N ARG A 558 -8.08 -17.41 -29.18
CA ARG A 558 -7.98 -18.88 -29.25
C ARG A 558 -8.43 -19.57 -27.98
N ALA A 559 -8.20 -18.97 -26.83
CA ALA A 559 -8.68 -19.45 -25.54
C ALA A 559 -10.20 -19.26 -25.35
N GLY A 560 -10.89 -18.59 -26.29
CA GLY A 560 -12.30 -18.27 -26.17
C GLY A 560 -12.57 -17.32 -25.02
N ALA A 561 -11.67 -16.37 -24.75
CA ALA A 561 -11.82 -15.38 -23.70
C ALA A 561 -13.10 -14.56 -23.90
N ARG A 562 -13.89 -14.44 -22.83
CA ARG A 562 -15.20 -13.75 -22.85
C ARG A 562 -15.18 -12.54 -21.94
N PRO A 563 -15.66 -11.35 -22.36
CA PRO A 563 -15.75 -10.20 -21.46
C PRO A 563 -16.52 -10.56 -20.18
N PHE A 564 -15.95 -10.21 -19.03
CA PHE A 564 -16.47 -10.58 -17.71
C PHE A 564 -17.86 -9.98 -17.43
N ASP A 565 -18.77 -10.80 -16.89
CA ASP A 565 -20.11 -10.35 -16.51
C ASP A 565 -20.14 -9.73 -15.11
N HIS A 566 -19.69 -8.48 -15.03
CA HIS A 566 -19.68 -7.71 -13.79
C HIS A 566 -21.07 -7.46 -13.18
N GLN A 567 -22.18 -7.72 -13.91
CA GLN A 567 -23.55 -7.59 -13.41
C GLN A 567 -24.17 -8.92 -12.97
N ARG A 568 -23.45 -10.05 -13.10
CA ARG A 568 -23.99 -11.38 -12.82
C ARG A 568 -24.52 -11.48 -11.39
N GLY A 569 -25.81 -11.81 -11.27
CA GLY A 569 -26.49 -11.97 -9.99
C GLY A 569 -26.74 -10.67 -9.22
N LEU A 570 -26.59 -9.51 -9.87
CA LEU A 570 -26.83 -8.19 -9.27
C LEU A 570 -28.06 -7.49 -9.84
N ASP A 571 -28.81 -8.13 -10.74
CA ASP A 571 -30.07 -7.60 -11.25
C ASP A 571 -31.16 -7.57 -10.18
N ASP A 572 -32.18 -6.75 -10.41
CA ASP A 572 -33.25 -6.50 -9.45
C ASP A 572 -33.99 -7.79 -9.04
N ALA A 573 -34.25 -8.70 -9.99
CA ALA A 573 -34.97 -9.94 -9.71
C ALA A 573 -34.15 -10.89 -8.82
N THR A 574 -32.85 -11.00 -9.10
CA THR A 574 -31.93 -11.80 -8.27
C THR A 574 -31.82 -11.24 -6.84
N LEU A 575 -31.67 -9.92 -6.69
CA LEU A 575 -31.59 -9.30 -5.37
C LEU A 575 -32.92 -9.41 -4.60
N ASP A 576 -34.05 -9.19 -5.26
CA ASP A 576 -35.39 -9.29 -4.65
C ASP A 576 -35.67 -10.73 -4.17
N ALA A 577 -35.24 -11.74 -4.93
CA ALA A 577 -35.33 -13.15 -4.52
C ALA A 577 -34.46 -13.45 -3.28
N ALA A 578 -33.23 -12.94 -3.22
CA ALA A 578 -32.35 -13.09 -2.07
C ALA A 578 -32.92 -12.41 -0.81
N ILE A 579 -33.48 -11.20 -0.97
CA ILE A 579 -34.17 -10.46 0.10
C ILE A 579 -35.34 -11.28 0.64
N ALA A 580 -36.20 -11.81 -0.25
CA ALA A 580 -37.35 -12.60 0.15
C ALA A 580 -36.94 -13.87 0.93
N ARG A 581 -35.85 -14.52 0.52
CA ARG A 581 -35.29 -15.69 1.22
C ARG A 581 -34.78 -15.33 2.60
N LEU A 582 -33.98 -14.28 2.74
CA LEU A 582 -33.44 -13.85 4.02
C LEU A 582 -34.55 -13.39 4.99
N GLN A 583 -35.60 -12.74 4.48
CA GLN A 583 -36.79 -12.43 5.27
C GLN A 583 -37.54 -13.70 5.74
N ALA A 584 -37.49 -14.79 4.97
CA ALA A 584 -38.03 -16.07 5.42
C ALA A 584 -37.16 -16.69 6.53
N VAL A 585 -35.84 -16.54 6.45
CA VAL A 585 -34.90 -16.97 7.50
C VAL A 585 -35.17 -16.23 8.81
N GLU A 586 -35.39 -14.90 8.77
CA GLU A 586 -35.81 -14.12 9.94
C GLU A 586 -37.14 -14.62 10.56
N ARG A 587 -38.00 -15.28 9.76
CA ARG A 587 -39.26 -15.91 10.22
C ARG A 587 -39.10 -17.40 10.60
N GLY A 588 -37.88 -17.91 10.68
CA GLY A 588 -37.58 -19.28 11.13
C GLY A 588 -37.37 -20.30 10.01
N ALA A 589 -37.26 -19.89 8.74
CA ALA A 589 -36.80 -20.80 7.69
C ALA A 589 -35.30 -21.14 7.88
N PRO A 590 -34.83 -22.31 7.41
CA PRO A 590 -33.40 -22.64 7.45
C PRO A 590 -32.58 -21.66 6.63
N ASP A 591 -31.45 -21.23 7.20
CA ASP A 591 -30.45 -20.44 6.51
C ASP A 591 -29.73 -21.27 5.44
N SER A 592 -29.26 -20.61 4.38
CA SER A 592 -28.51 -21.22 3.28
C SER A 592 -27.32 -20.35 2.88
N GLU A 593 -26.30 -21.01 2.37
CA GLU A 593 -25.13 -20.38 1.77
C GLU A 593 -25.44 -19.67 0.44
N GLU A 594 -26.56 -20.00 -0.22
CA GLU A 594 -26.96 -19.38 -1.50
C GLU A 594 -27.07 -17.84 -1.42
N THR A 595 -27.40 -17.30 -0.25
CA THR A 595 -27.49 -15.85 -0.01
C THR A 595 -26.20 -15.27 0.58
N SER A 596 -25.12 -16.04 0.65
CA SER A 596 -23.84 -15.55 1.15
C SER A 596 -23.14 -14.67 0.12
N ILE A 597 -22.79 -13.46 0.54
CA ILE A 597 -22.18 -12.46 -0.35
C ILE A 597 -20.74 -12.82 -0.77
N ARG A 598 -20.09 -13.76 -0.05
CA ARG A 598 -18.76 -14.28 -0.41
C ARG A 598 -18.78 -15.09 -1.71
N PHE A 599 -19.94 -15.58 -2.11
CA PHE A 599 -20.15 -16.37 -3.33
C PHE A 599 -20.64 -15.56 -4.53
N TRP A 600 -20.75 -14.23 -4.42
CA TRP A 600 -21.10 -13.40 -5.57
C TRP A 600 -20.12 -13.60 -6.73
N GLU A 601 -20.70 -13.87 -7.89
CA GLU A 601 -19.97 -14.10 -9.13
C GLU A 601 -19.72 -12.81 -9.91
N GLY A 602 -20.65 -11.85 -9.83
CA GLY A 602 -20.49 -10.51 -10.38
C GLY A 602 -19.83 -9.52 -9.40
N GLY A 603 -19.89 -8.25 -9.75
CA GLY A 603 -19.17 -7.18 -9.08
C GLY A 603 -17.79 -6.96 -9.71
N SER A 604 -17.38 -5.70 -9.88
CA SER A 604 -16.04 -5.41 -10.37
C SER A 604 -15.53 -4.06 -9.90
N PHE A 605 -14.21 -4.00 -9.68
CA PHE A 605 -13.51 -2.75 -9.44
C PHE A 605 -12.83 -2.19 -10.69
N PHE A 606 -12.99 -2.85 -11.85
CA PHE A 606 -12.48 -2.43 -13.16
C PHE A 606 -11.01 -2.04 -13.16
N ARG A 607 -10.24 -2.81 -12.39
CA ARG A 607 -8.79 -2.70 -12.24
C ARG A 607 -8.05 -3.94 -12.76
N GLY A 608 -8.69 -4.72 -13.62
CA GLY A 608 -8.06 -5.86 -14.26
C GLY A 608 -7.06 -5.50 -15.34
N LEU A 609 -6.34 -6.51 -15.80
CA LEU A 609 -5.55 -6.46 -17.02
C LEU A 609 -5.71 -7.81 -17.73
N ALA A 610 -6.08 -7.81 -19.01
CA ALA A 610 -6.30 -9.05 -19.76
C ALA A 610 -5.06 -9.94 -19.80
N LEU A 611 -3.87 -9.33 -19.81
CA LEU A 611 -2.59 -10.05 -19.65
C LEU A 611 -2.51 -10.83 -18.33
N VAL A 612 -3.02 -10.26 -17.22
CA VAL A 612 -3.03 -10.91 -15.90
C VAL A 612 -4.11 -11.98 -15.82
N ASP A 613 -5.28 -11.75 -16.43
CA ASP A 613 -6.32 -12.78 -16.56
C ASP A 613 -5.80 -14.01 -17.32
N LEU A 614 -5.05 -13.77 -18.41
CA LEU A 614 -4.40 -14.85 -19.15
C LEU A 614 -3.31 -15.54 -18.32
N ALA A 615 -2.49 -14.77 -17.59
CA ALA A 615 -1.47 -15.34 -16.71
C ALA A 615 -2.08 -16.25 -15.62
N GLU A 616 -3.20 -15.84 -15.01
CA GLU A 616 -3.95 -16.67 -14.07
C GLU A 616 -4.39 -17.99 -14.73
N ALA A 617 -5.04 -17.92 -15.89
CA ALA A 617 -5.54 -19.10 -16.58
C ALA A 617 -4.39 -20.04 -17.01
N MET A 618 -3.27 -19.51 -17.50
CA MET A 618 -2.09 -20.30 -17.87
C MET A 618 -1.48 -21.00 -16.65
N LEU A 619 -1.38 -20.32 -15.51
CA LEU A 619 -0.86 -20.89 -14.26
C LEU A 619 -1.80 -21.98 -13.73
N GLN A 620 -3.10 -21.75 -13.73
CA GLN A 620 -4.09 -22.74 -13.32
C GLN A 620 -4.09 -23.96 -14.25
N ARG A 621 -3.87 -23.77 -15.54
CA ARG A 621 -3.72 -24.87 -16.51
C ARG A 621 -2.43 -25.68 -16.24
N ALA A 622 -1.34 -24.99 -15.90
CA ALA A 622 -0.06 -25.64 -15.68
C ALA A 622 0.04 -26.39 -14.34
N PHE A 623 -0.57 -25.85 -13.27
CA PHE A 623 -0.36 -26.32 -11.90
C PHE A 623 -1.64 -26.74 -11.17
N CYS A 624 -2.81 -26.69 -11.82
CA CYS A 624 -4.16 -26.87 -11.25
C CYS A 624 -4.69 -25.65 -10.48
N THR A 625 -6.02 -25.53 -10.46
CA THR A 625 -6.76 -24.41 -9.85
C THR A 625 -6.71 -24.35 -8.33
N ASP A 626 -6.25 -25.43 -7.68
CA ASP A 626 -6.13 -25.53 -6.23
C ASP A 626 -4.67 -25.46 -5.72
N ALA A 627 -3.70 -25.31 -6.63
CA ALA A 627 -2.29 -25.12 -6.27
C ALA A 627 -1.83 -23.66 -6.37
N VAL A 628 -2.39 -22.89 -7.29
CA VAL A 628 -1.99 -21.50 -7.56
C VAL A 628 -3.19 -20.58 -7.73
N ALA A 629 -3.06 -19.37 -7.20
CA ALA A 629 -4.01 -18.28 -7.43
C ALA A 629 -3.25 -16.99 -7.78
N VAL A 630 -3.88 -16.17 -8.63
CA VAL A 630 -3.36 -14.86 -9.00
C VAL A 630 -4.25 -13.79 -8.39
N ARG A 631 -3.66 -12.67 -7.98
CA ARG A 631 -4.38 -11.49 -7.53
C ARG A 631 -3.72 -10.21 -8.04
N VAL A 632 -4.50 -9.28 -8.57
CA VAL A 632 -4.04 -7.93 -8.88
C VAL A 632 -3.77 -7.19 -7.59
N ASN A 633 -2.55 -6.69 -7.41
CA ASN A 633 -2.24 -5.80 -6.30
C ASN A 633 -2.56 -4.37 -6.71
N ALA A 634 -3.35 -3.66 -5.92
CA ALA A 634 -4.02 -2.46 -6.41
C ALA A 634 -3.82 -1.22 -5.51
N ALA A 635 -2.94 -1.34 -4.52
CA ALA A 635 -2.63 -0.33 -3.51
C ALA A 635 -1.54 0.68 -3.95
N GLY A 636 -1.67 1.26 -5.14
CA GLY A 636 -0.63 2.13 -5.71
C GLY A 636 0.70 1.40 -5.98
N GLN A 637 0.63 0.07 -6.03
CA GLN A 637 1.74 -0.83 -6.22
C GLN A 637 1.80 -1.17 -7.72
N GLY A 638 2.79 -0.60 -8.39
CA GLY A 638 2.94 -0.65 -9.84
C GLY A 638 3.21 -2.05 -10.35
N ASP A 639 2.87 -2.25 -11.63
CA ASP A 639 3.54 -3.14 -12.57
C ASP A 639 3.82 -4.56 -12.09
N PHE A 640 3.05 -5.12 -11.15
CA PHE A 640 3.13 -6.53 -10.78
C PHE A 640 1.77 -7.06 -10.32
N PHE A 641 1.66 -8.38 -10.29
CA PHE A 641 0.55 -9.09 -9.67
C PHE A 641 1.07 -10.03 -8.58
N GLN A 642 0.20 -10.55 -7.73
CA GLN A 642 0.54 -11.54 -6.73
C GLN A 642 0.27 -12.93 -7.29
N VAL A 643 1.20 -13.86 -7.11
CA VAL A 643 0.99 -15.30 -7.32
C VAL A 643 1.11 -15.99 -5.97
N HIS A 644 0.01 -16.56 -5.50
CA HIS A 644 -0.05 -17.37 -4.29
C HIS A 644 0.14 -18.82 -4.69
N VAL A 645 1.14 -19.47 -4.11
CA VAL A 645 1.49 -20.87 -4.38
C VAL A 645 1.31 -21.69 -3.12
N ASP A 646 0.48 -22.72 -3.17
CA ASP A 646 0.43 -23.77 -2.14
C ASP A 646 1.62 -24.72 -2.35
N THR A 647 2.62 -24.61 -1.48
CA THR A 647 3.90 -25.32 -1.55
C THR A 647 3.75 -26.83 -1.34
N THR A 648 2.58 -27.29 -0.87
CA THR A 648 2.26 -28.73 -0.77
C THR A 648 1.79 -29.31 -2.10
N ARG A 649 1.42 -28.45 -3.07
CA ARG A 649 0.86 -28.85 -4.37
C ARG A 649 1.75 -28.47 -5.55
N ALA A 650 2.46 -27.35 -5.47
CA ALA A 650 3.35 -26.89 -6.53
C ALA A 650 4.68 -26.35 -5.96
N ARG A 651 5.77 -26.52 -6.72
CA ARG A 651 7.08 -25.98 -6.34
C ARG A 651 7.23 -24.55 -6.87
N VAL A 652 7.63 -23.65 -5.97
CA VAL A 652 7.83 -22.23 -6.27
C VAL A 652 8.79 -22.01 -7.45
N ASP A 653 9.89 -22.78 -7.52
CA ASP A 653 10.87 -22.64 -8.61
C ASP A 653 10.33 -23.09 -9.96
N GLU A 654 9.44 -24.09 -9.99
CA GLU A 654 8.77 -24.55 -11.22
C GLU A 654 7.77 -23.50 -11.70
N VAL A 655 7.02 -22.87 -10.79
CA VAL A 655 6.13 -21.74 -11.11
C VAL A 655 6.92 -20.56 -11.68
N LYS A 656 8.05 -20.18 -11.09
CA LYS A 656 8.93 -19.11 -11.62
C LYS A 656 9.49 -19.48 -13.00
N ALA A 657 9.95 -20.72 -13.18
CA ALA A 657 10.47 -21.19 -14.46
C ALA A 657 9.38 -21.14 -15.56
N PHE A 658 8.16 -21.53 -15.22
CA PHE A 658 7.01 -21.42 -16.11
C PHE A 658 6.73 -19.97 -16.47
N ILE A 659 6.65 -19.05 -15.50
CA ILE A 659 6.43 -17.61 -15.78
C ILE A 659 7.53 -17.06 -16.71
N ARG A 660 8.81 -17.38 -16.48
CA ARG A 660 9.89 -16.92 -17.37
C ARG A 660 9.72 -17.39 -18.82
N ALA A 661 9.36 -18.66 -19.01
CA ALA A 661 9.26 -19.27 -20.33
C ALA A 661 7.94 -18.95 -21.04
N ALA A 662 6.82 -19.22 -20.36
CA ALA A 662 5.48 -19.14 -20.91
C ALA A 662 4.94 -17.71 -20.94
N PHE A 663 5.38 -16.83 -20.02
CA PHE A 663 4.88 -15.47 -19.90
C PHE A 663 5.91 -14.43 -20.36
N TYR A 664 7.05 -14.28 -19.66
CA TYR A 664 8.03 -13.23 -19.99
C TYR A 664 8.63 -13.36 -21.38
N ARG A 665 9.23 -14.53 -21.68
CA ARG A 665 9.85 -14.75 -23.00
C ARG A 665 8.81 -14.72 -24.12
N ARG A 666 7.63 -15.32 -23.92
CA ARG A 666 6.58 -15.42 -24.92
C ARG A 666 6.04 -14.04 -25.33
N PHE A 667 5.75 -13.19 -24.36
CA PHE A 667 5.17 -11.87 -24.61
C PHE A 667 6.22 -10.75 -24.70
N GLY A 668 7.52 -11.06 -24.66
CA GLY A 668 8.58 -10.05 -24.77
C GLY A 668 8.62 -9.07 -23.59
N ILE A 669 8.24 -9.53 -22.39
CA ILE A 669 8.23 -8.72 -21.17
C ILE A 669 9.60 -8.87 -20.49
N HIS A 670 10.30 -7.75 -20.29
CA HIS A 670 11.67 -7.71 -19.80
C HIS A 670 11.79 -6.79 -18.57
N PRO A 671 11.28 -7.20 -17.40
CA PRO A 671 11.34 -6.37 -16.22
C PRO A 671 12.78 -6.34 -15.67
N GLU A 672 13.21 -5.20 -15.09
CA GLU A 672 14.56 -5.08 -14.49
C GLU A 672 14.77 -6.10 -13.35
N GLN A 673 13.72 -6.34 -12.58
CA GLN A 673 13.62 -7.39 -11.58
C GLN A 673 12.45 -8.30 -11.98
N GLU A 674 12.67 -9.61 -12.07
CA GLU A 674 11.60 -10.53 -12.48
C GLU A 674 10.59 -10.78 -11.35
N PHE A 675 11.09 -11.07 -10.15
CA PHE A 675 10.26 -11.46 -9.01
C PHE A 675 10.68 -10.72 -7.75
N VAL A 676 9.69 -10.36 -6.93
CA VAL A 676 9.90 -10.10 -5.50
C VAL A 676 9.45 -11.31 -4.71
N GLU A 677 10.28 -11.73 -3.76
CA GLU A 677 9.93 -12.67 -2.71
C GLU A 677 9.92 -11.91 -1.40
N THR A 678 8.81 -12.01 -0.68
CA THR A 678 8.70 -11.36 0.62
C THR A 678 8.94 -12.39 1.72
N HIS A 679 9.66 -11.96 2.76
CA HIS A 679 9.84 -12.74 3.96
C HIS A 679 9.31 -11.93 5.16
N PRO A 680 8.77 -12.59 6.20
CA PRO A 680 8.31 -11.89 7.39
C PRO A 680 9.41 -11.03 8.01
N GLY A 681 9.07 -9.83 8.47
CA GLY A 681 9.97 -8.94 9.21
C GLY A 681 9.40 -8.55 10.58
N GLY A 682 10.22 -7.98 11.47
CA GLY A 682 9.73 -7.33 12.69
C GLY A 682 9.39 -5.85 12.48
N GLY A 683 8.57 -5.29 13.39
CA GLY A 683 8.25 -3.87 13.43
C GLY A 683 9.47 -2.99 13.69
N ALA A 684 9.41 -1.71 13.33
CA ALA A 684 10.52 -0.79 13.38
C ALA A 684 11.07 -0.61 14.82
N VAL A 685 12.37 -0.32 14.93
CA VAL A 685 13.02 -0.12 16.23
C VAL A 685 14.08 0.97 16.17
N GLY A 686 14.21 1.72 17.25
CA GLY A 686 15.29 2.66 17.50
C GLY A 686 16.13 2.20 18.69
N VAL A 687 17.46 2.11 18.52
CA VAL A 687 18.39 1.83 19.62
C VAL A 687 19.50 2.87 19.65
N ARG A 688 20.05 3.11 20.85
CA ARG A 688 21.13 4.07 21.08
C ARG A 688 22.37 3.31 21.55
N LEU A 689 23.53 3.73 21.06
CA LEU A 689 24.81 3.44 21.70
C LEU A 689 25.41 4.76 22.19
N SER A 690 25.92 4.79 23.40
CA SER A 690 26.56 5.95 24.00
C SER A 690 27.84 6.33 23.28
N ARG A 691 28.48 5.37 22.58
CA ARG A 691 29.66 5.58 21.74
C ARG A 691 29.59 4.73 20.47
N LEU A 692 29.94 5.32 19.33
CA LEU A 692 30.02 4.61 18.05
C LEU A 692 31.04 3.45 18.07
N ASP A 693 32.11 3.54 18.87
CA ASP A 693 33.11 2.48 19.03
C ASP A 693 32.56 1.18 19.64
N GLN A 694 31.34 1.18 20.17
CA GLN A 694 30.62 -0.01 20.65
C GLN A 694 29.91 -0.77 19.52
N LEU A 695 29.72 -0.15 18.35
CA LEU A 695 29.01 -0.78 17.23
C LEU A 695 29.61 -2.13 16.77
N PRO A 696 30.94 -2.33 16.71
CA PRO A 696 31.52 -3.65 16.46
C PRO A 696 31.06 -4.72 17.45
N ALA A 697 30.95 -4.38 18.75
CA ALA A 697 30.48 -5.32 19.76
C ALA A 697 29.00 -5.66 19.58
N LEU A 698 28.17 -4.68 19.19
CA LEU A 698 26.76 -4.92 18.83
C LEU A 698 26.65 -5.85 17.61
N ILE A 699 27.44 -5.63 16.57
CA ILE A 699 27.47 -6.48 15.37
C ILE A 699 27.81 -7.93 15.75
N GLU A 700 28.85 -8.13 16.58
CA GLU A 700 29.23 -9.46 17.05
C GLU A 700 28.16 -10.11 17.92
N GLN A 701 27.48 -9.34 18.79
CA GLN A 701 26.34 -9.85 19.53
C GLN A 701 25.24 -10.33 18.57
N LEU A 702 24.84 -9.52 17.58
CA LEU A 702 23.79 -9.90 16.63
C LEU A 702 24.14 -11.15 15.81
N ARG A 703 25.41 -11.35 15.44
CA ARG A 703 25.90 -12.54 14.74
C ARG A 703 25.91 -13.80 15.60
N ASN A 704 26.29 -13.67 16.88
CA ASN A 704 26.50 -14.81 17.77
C ASN A 704 25.26 -15.16 18.63
N GLY A 705 24.28 -14.27 18.68
CA GLY A 705 23.07 -14.46 19.46
C GLY A 705 22.19 -15.57 18.91
N LYS A 706 21.97 -16.63 19.71
CA LYS A 706 20.85 -17.54 19.47
C LYS A 706 19.55 -16.81 19.82
N PRO A 707 18.47 -16.92 19.03
CA PRO A 707 17.16 -16.47 19.47
C PRO A 707 16.81 -17.22 20.75
N GLU A 708 16.56 -16.50 21.84
CA GLU A 708 15.97 -17.13 23.02
C GLU A 708 14.60 -17.66 22.61
N ARG A 709 14.39 -18.97 22.79
CA ARG A 709 13.08 -19.59 22.58
C ARG A 709 12.14 -18.97 23.60
N ASN A 710 11.28 -18.04 23.19
CA ASN A 710 10.15 -17.61 23.98
C ASN A 710 9.25 -18.85 24.24
N SER A 711 9.40 -19.41 25.44
CA SER A 711 8.54 -20.45 25.98
C SER A 711 7.24 -19.82 26.45
N SER A 712 6.37 -19.42 25.52
CA SER A 712 4.98 -19.08 25.84
C SER A 712 4.05 -19.41 24.67
N THR A 713 3.99 -20.70 24.35
CA THR A 713 2.84 -21.33 23.69
C THR A 713 2.39 -22.50 24.57
N ARG A 714 1.37 -22.21 25.39
CA ARG A 714 0.38 -23.17 25.85
C ARG A 714 -0.98 -22.64 25.46
#